data_AF-A0A5C8AMW1-F1
#
_entry.id   AF-A0A5C8AMW1-F1
#
_cell.length_a   1.000
_cell.length_b   1.000
_cell.length_c   1.000
_cell.angle_alpha   90.00
_cell.angle_beta   90.00
_cell.angle_gamma   90.00
#
_symmetry.space_group_name_H-M   'P 1'
#
loop_
_entity.id
_entity.type
_entity.pdbx_description
1 polymer ?
#
loop_
_entity_poly.entity_id
_entity_poly.type
_entity_poly.pdbx_seq_one_letter_code
_entity_poly.pdbx_strand_id
1 'polypeptide(L)'
;MKHVYLLLFLLFISSTTFSQVVINEYSCSNISGPTDAYGEREDWVELYNTSASAVNLTGYFLSDKSTNLDKWEIPSGTIAGNGKMMIFCSGRNTVNGSQLHPNFRLTQTSNEWIILSDPNLNVIDSIHIVHLTKNNHSVGRQTDGATTWKLFLTPTPNAPNAGAVNFYTTTPTFSVAPGFYPGAQSVTITCPDPGSTIRYTLDGSVPTTTSTLYSGPVSITTTKVLRAKSFSANEPSLTKSGTYFINVNHTLPVLSIAGFGNGSVASLLNGNNNITPQGFFEMYEADDSYVDGGEGEFNKHGNDSWAYDQRGFDFIMRDQFGYNDAIEHQIFPEKDRTSFQRLIIKAAASDNYPFENGATHIRDAFVHTLSQKADLKMDERTWKPCVLYLNGQYWGVYEIREKVDDADFTEYYDNQDKFNLQYLKTWGNTWEEYGAPNALNDWNALKNYVAANNMGNATNFAYVDGQLNWQSLVDYFVINSYIVSQDWLNWNTAWWRGMNPQGDHKKWRYTLWDMDAVFGHYVNYTGIPDNTPNADPCNAENLPNPGGQGHTEILQKLIDENPVVEQYYITRYADLINTYFSCDYMNFLLDSMIAQIQPEMAAHINRWGGSMAEWQGNVQDLYDFIDQRCDAMTQGLTDCYQLTGPFDVTFNVNPALSGEIKVNSIWAPSYPWTTSYFGGIATNVIAQPLTGYIFDHWEFTVGPMALGINQDTNSINILQPENVVAFFIADNPDLDGDGVTNTDEATLGTDPQNPDTDGDGVNDGTEVANGSNPLNPCSPNLNAANCDSDGDGITNPNEGVLGTNPNNPDTDGDGINDGTEVTNGSDPLNPCDPDDSSPDCNLDDDNDGVTNAEEAVIGTDPNNPDTDGDGITDGSEVTNGTNPLDSCDPNAVGLQCQPGILVPTAFSPNGDNNNDLFRVTAGKDIKTFKISVYDRWGNALFQTSESGFGWDGTYKGKALNQGIYAYILEIVYKNGSAELKSGNITLIR
;
A
#
# COMPACT_ATOMS: atom_id res chain seq x y z
N MET A 1 36.53 -10.95 73.74
CA MET A 1 36.42 -10.36 72.38
C MET A 1 35.28 -11.08 71.68
N LYS A 2 34.12 -10.43 71.53
CA LYS A 2 33.64 -9.75 70.29
C LYS A 2 33.22 -10.82 69.25
N HIS A 3 31.99 -10.95 68.75
CA HIS A 3 30.89 -9.99 68.58
C HIS A 3 29.50 -10.65 68.51
N VAL A 4 28.51 -9.82 68.85
CA VAL A 4 27.05 -9.94 68.73
C VAL A 4 26.62 -9.98 67.27
N TYR A 5 25.63 -10.81 66.91
CA TYR A 5 24.65 -10.45 65.87
C TYR A 5 23.24 -10.99 66.20
N LEU A 6 22.31 -10.04 66.16
CA LEU A 6 20.88 -10.08 66.47
C LEU A 6 20.13 -10.53 65.20
N LEU A 7 19.31 -11.59 65.28
CA LEU A 7 18.42 -12.00 64.19
C LEU A 7 17.14 -11.15 64.23
N LEU A 8 16.90 -10.37 63.17
CA LEU A 8 15.66 -9.65 62.91
C LEU A 8 14.75 -10.53 62.03
N PHE A 9 13.58 -10.90 62.54
CA PHE A 9 12.54 -11.60 61.80
C PHE A 9 11.66 -10.54 61.10
N LEU A 10 11.83 -10.35 59.79
CA LEU A 10 11.01 -9.46 58.97
C LEU A 10 9.89 -10.29 58.33
N LEU A 11 8.67 -10.13 58.84
CA LEU A 11 7.44 -10.59 58.20
C LEU A 11 7.25 -9.83 56.88
N PHE A 12 7.43 -10.51 55.75
CA PHE A 12 6.87 -10.08 54.47
C PHE A 12 5.37 -10.39 54.48
N ILE A 13 4.55 -9.40 54.88
CA ILE A 13 3.13 -9.39 54.58
C ILE A 13 3.02 -8.99 53.10
N SER A 14 2.77 -9.95 52.22
CA SER A 14 2.32 -9.66 50.85
C SER A 14 0.93 -9.05 50.94
N SER A 15 0.85 -7.72 50.97
CA SER A 15 -0.40 -7.00 50.78
C SER A 15 -0.86 -7.22 49.34
N THR A 16 -1.87 -8.06 49.14
CA THR A 16 -2.63 -8.12 47.89
C THR A 16 -3.34 -6.77 47.74
N THR A 17 -2.78 -5.87 46.94
CA THR A 17 -3.45 -4.63 46.55
C THR A 17 -4.55 -5.01 45.56
N PHE A 18 -5.80 -4.99 46.01
CA PHE A 18 -6.94 -5.11 45.10
C PHE A 18 -6.98 -3.87 44.19
N SER A 19 -7.25 -4.08 42.91
CA SER A 19 -7.46 -2.98 41.98
C SER A 19 -8.59 -2.06 42.46
N GLN A 20 -8.38 -0.75 42.41
CA GLN A 20 -9.37 0.25 42.81
C GLN A 20 -10.53 0.36 41.80
N VAL A 21 -10.28 0.04 40.53
CA VAL A 21 -11.29 0.01 39.46
C VAL A 21 -11.26 -1.35 38.80
N VAL A 22 -12.43 -1.95 38.64
CA VAL A 22 -12.59 -3.29 38.08
C VAL A 22 -13.62 -3.27 36.97
N ILE A 23 -13.50 -4.20 36.03
CA ILE A 23 -14.54 -4.50 35.05
C ILE A 23 -15.66 -5.21 35.82
N ASN A 24 -16.88 -4.66 35.80
CA ASN A 24 -17.98 -5.07 36.68
C ASN A 24 -19.04 -5.90 35.96
N GLU A 25 -19.40 -5.51 34.75
CA GLU A 25 -20.38 -6.17 33.90
C GLU A 25 -20.10 -5.81 32.43
N TYR A 26 -20.41 -6.70 31.50
CA TYR A 26 -20.37 -6.41 30.07
C TYR A 26 -21.49 -7.15 29.33
N SER A 27 -21.89 -6.63 28.18
CA SER A 27 -22.84 -7.27 27.28
C SER A 27 -22.36 -7.13 25.84
N CYS A 28 -22.25 -8.26 25.14
CA CYS A 28 -22.03 -8.35 23.70
C CYS A 28 -23.34 -8.78 22.97
N SER A 29 -24.46 -8.69 23.68
CA SER A 29 -25.76 -9.23 23.25
C SER A 29 -26.88 -8.21 23.44
N ASN A 30 -26.56 -6.92 23.33
CA ASN A 30 -27.51 -5.83 23.54
C ASN A 30 -28.44 -5.65 22.32
N ILE A 31 -29.64 -6.21 22.37
CA ILE A 31 -30.65 -6.05 21.29
C ILE A 31 -31.75 -5.07 21.70
N SER A 32 -32.14 -5.07 22.98
CA SER A 32 -33.20 -4.23 23.55
C SER A 32 -32.81 -3.60 24.89
N GLY A 33 -31.53 -3.63 25.26
CA GLY A 33 -30.98 -3.04 26.48
C GLY A 33 -30.69 -1.54 26.31
N PRO A 34 -29.62 -0.99 26.90
CA PRO A 34 -29.30 0.44 26.82
C PRO A 34 -29.18 0.96 25.37
N THR A 35 -29.63 2.21 25.15
CA THR A 35 -29.36 2.94 23.91
C THR A 35 -28.21 3.89 24.15
N ASP A 36 -27.33 4.05 23.16
CA ASP A 36 -26.37 5.14 23.15
C ASP A 36 -27.01 6.48 22.70
N ALA A 37 -26.20 7.53 22.62
CA ALA A 37 -26.59 8.86 22.19
C ALA A 37 -26.91 8.96 20.67
N TYR A 38 -26.57 7.94 19.89
CA TYR A 38 -26.87 7.83 18.46
C TYR A 38 -28.16 7.06 18.19
N GLY A 39 -28.82 6.53 19.22
CA GLY A 39 -30.02 5.71 19.06
C GLY A 39 -29.73 4.23 18.83
N GLU A 40 -28.47 3.82 18.93
CA GLU A 40 -28.00 2.47 18.63
C GLU A 40 -27.92 1.58 19.87
N ARG A 41 -27.97 0.26 19.65
CA ARG A 41 -27.83 -0.78 20.67
C ARG A 41 -26.44 -1.38 20.58
N GLU A 42 -25.48 -0.65 21.12
CA GLU A 42 -24.07 -1.05 21.07
C GLU A 42 -23.73 -2.05 22.19
N ASP A 43 -22.68 -2.84 21.98
CA ASP A 43 -22.05 -3.60 23.05
C ASP A 43 -21.53 -2.64 24.10
N TRP A 44 -21.41 -3.11 25.35
CA TRP A 44 -20.98 -2.22 26.42
C TRP A 44 -20.21 -2.95 27.51
N VAL A 45 -19.35 -2.19 28.17
CA VAL A 45 -18.63 -2.58 29.37
C VAL A 45 -18.90 -1.57 30.48
N GLU A 46 -19.09 -2.06 31.70
CA GLU A 46 -19.21 -1.27 32.90
C GLU A 46 -17.96 -1.42 33.78
N LEU A 47 -17.39 -0.29 34.17
CA LEU A 47 -16.33 -0.21 35.17
C LEU A 47 -16.91 0.20 36.52
N TYR A 48 -16.41 -0.39 37.61
CA TYR A 48 -16.81 -0.09 38.98
C TYR A 48 -15.61 0.30 39.84
N ASN A 49 -15.74 1.39 40.60
CA ASN A 49 -14.74 1.81 41.58
C ASN A 49 -15.04 1.18 42.94
N THR A 50 -14.19 0.26 43.38
CA THR A 50 -14.33 -0.48 44.65
C THR A 50 -13.94 0.35 45.87
N SER A 51 -13.33 1.51 45.67
CA SER A 51 -12.88 2.40 46.74
C SER A 51 -13.94 3.44 47.10
N ALA A 52 -13.82 4.03 48.30
CA ALA A 52 -14.68 5.14 48.73
C ALA A 52 -14.27 6.50 48.14
N SER A 53 -13.14 6.60 47.46
CA SER A 53 -12.61 7.84 46.86
C SER A 53 -12.80 7.83 45.36
N ALA A 54 -12.93 9.01 44.74
CA ALA A 54 -13.01 9.10 43.29
C ALA A 54 -11.68 8.69 42.63
N VAL A 55 -11.76 7.96 41.52
CA VAL A 55 -10.61 7.55 40.70
C VAL A 55 -10.71 8.21 39.34
N ASN A 56 -9.65 8.88 38.91
CA ASN A 56 -9.54 9.49 37.58
C ASN A 56 -8.92 8.47 36.61
N LEU A 57 -9.62 8.21 35.51
CA LEU A 57 -9.22 7.29 34.44
C LEU A 57 -8.72 8.03 33.19
N THR A 58 -8.59 9.36 33.20
CA THR A 58 -7.94 10.09 32.11
C THR A 58 -6.55 9.50 31.84
N GLY A 59 -6.30 9.11 30.58
CA GLY A 59 -5.03 8.52 30.13
C GLY A 59 -4.88 7.02 30.39
N TYR A 60 -5.87 6.37 30.99
CA TYR A 60 -5.94 4.90 31.04
C TYR A 60 -6.32 4.38 29.67
N PHE A 61 -6.11 3.08 29.42
CA PHE A 61 -6.47 2.47 28.15
C PHE A 61 -7.48 1.34 28.33
N LEU A 62 -8.36 1.19 27.35
CA LEU A 62 -9.25 0.05 27.19
C LEU A 62 -8.86 -0.72 25.91
N SER A 63 -8.81 -2.05 26.00
CA SER A 63 -8.48 -2.89 24.86
C SER A 63 -9.29 -4.19 24.83
N ASP A 64 -9.55 -4.67 23.62
CA ASP A 64 -10.12 -5.99 23.31
C ASP A 64 -9.06 -7.06 22.99
N LYS A 65 -7.76 -6.69 22.99
CA LYS A 65 -6.64 -7.53 22.56
C LYS A 65 -5.53 -7.54 23.61
N SER A 66 -5.12 -8.74 24.03
CA SER A 66 -4.00 -8.93 24.96
C SER A 66 -2.65 -8.50 24.40
N THR A 67 -2.54 -8.38 23.08
CA THR A 67 -1.31 -7.95 22.38
C THR A 67 -1.22 -6.45 22.15
N ASN A 68 -2.26 -5.67 22.49
CA ASN A 68 -2.33 -4.22 22.29
C ASN A 68 -2.98 -3.56 23.50
N LEU A 69 -2.19 -3.29 24.55
CA LEU A 69 -2.72 -2.78 25.82
C LEU A 69 -3.08 -1.29 25.79
N ASP A 70 -2.68 -0.55 24.76
CA ASP A 70 -2.89 0.88 24.55
C ASP A 70 -3.88 1.19 23.42
N LYS A 71 -4.72 0.22 23.04
CA LYS A 71 -5.61 0.29 21.87
C LYS A 71 -6.49 1.53 21.82
N TRP A 72 -7.11 1.90 22.94
CA TRP A 72 -7.95 3.10 23.03
C TRP A 72 -7.74 3.83 24.36
N GLU A 73 -7.19 5.04 24.30
CA GLU A 73 -7.02 5.90 25.46
C GLU A 73 -8.38 6.45 25.91
N ILE A 74 -8.68 6.33 27.20
CA ILE A 74 -9.82 6.99 27.85
C ILE A 74 -9.49 8.48 27.95
N PRO A 75 -10.12 9.35 27.13
CA PRO A 75 -9.69 10.73 26.98
C PRO A 75 -10.01 11.57 28.21
N SER A 76 -11.13 11.26 28.87
CA SER A 76 -11.46 11.82 30.18
C SER A 76 -12.51 10.98 30.89
N GLY A 77 -12.42 10.89 32.22
CA GLY A 77 -13.43 10.20 33.01
C GLY A 77 -13.02 10.07 34.47
N THR A 78 -13.93 10.35 35.39
CA THR A 78 -13.71 10.09 36.82
C THR A 78 -14.87 9.26 37.35
N ILE A 79 -14.56 8.14 38.00
CA ILE A 79 -15.55 7.31 38.67
C ILE A 79 -15.57 7.71 40.14
N ALA A 80 -16.71 8.20 40.64
CA ALA A 80 -16.89 8.49 42.06
C ALA A 80 -16.63 7.23 42.91
N GLY A 81 -16.34 7.40 44.21
CA GLY A 81 -16.19 6.26 45.11
C GLY A 81 -17.46 5.41 45.15
N ASN A 82 -17.36 4.09 44.96
CA ASN A 82 -18.49 3.18 44.76
C ASN A 82 -19.38 3.53 43.54
N GLY A 83 -18.87 4.33 42.61
CA GLY A 83 -19.54 4.73 41.37
C GLY A 83 -19.27 3.75 40.23
N LYS A 84 -19.97 3.97 39.11
CA LYS A 84 -19.90 3.18 37.88
C LYS A 84 -19.65 4.07 36.67
N MET A 85 -19.09 3.48 35.62
CA MET A 85 -18.94 4.11 34.32
C MET A 85 -19.21 3.09 33.23
N MET A 86 -20.21 3.38 32.41
CA MET A 86 -20.55 2.56 31.25
C MET A 86 -19.87 3.13 29.99
N ILE A 87 -19.32 2.24 29.18
CA ILE A 87 -18.62 2.53 27.93
C ILE A 87 -19.33 1.72 26.83
N PHE A 88 -19.74 2.39 25.76
CA PHE A 88 -20.41 1.77 24.62
C PHE A 88 -19.40 1.41 23.53
N CYS A 89 -19.05 0.13 23.42
CA CYS A 89 -18.10 -0.41 22.44
C CYS A 89 -18.70 -0.39 21.02
N SER A 90 -18.71 0.79 20.39
CA SER A 90 -19.41 1.04 19.12
C SER A 90 -18.51 1.05 17.88
N GLY A 91 -17.18 1.05 18.05
CA GLY A 91 -16.24 1.28 16.96
C GLY A 91 -16.11 2.73 16.50
N ARG A 92 -16.89 3.68 17.04
CA ARG A 92 -16.95 5.07 16.53
C ARG A 92 -15.72 5.92 16.82
N ASN A 93 -14.88 5.51 17.78
CA ASN A 93 -13.72 6.27 18.23
C ASN A 93 -14.02 7.73 18.60
N THR A 94 -15.00 7.94 19.49
CA THR A 94 -15.48 9.29 19.82
C THR A 94 -15.98 9.41 21.26
N VAL A 95 -16.30 10.64 21.66
CA VAL A 95 -16.96 10.95 22.93
C VAL A 95 -18.17 11.82 22.64
N ASN A 96 -19.35 11.36 23.06
CA ASN A 96 -20.60 12.11 22.90
C ASN A 96 -21.16 12.46 24.29
N GLY A 97 -21.00 13.73 24.68
CA GLY A 97 -21.35 14.16 26.04
C GLY A 97 -20.50 13.42 27.08
N SER A 98 -21.15 12.58 27.90
CA SER A 98 -20.48 11.72 28.89
C SER A 98 -20.31 10.27 28.43
N GLN A 99 -20.75 9.92 27.22
CA GLN A 99 -20.66 8.57 26.69
C GLN A 99 -19.34 8.36 25.96
N LEU A 100 -18.65 7.29 26.32
CA LEU A 100 -17.39 6.88 25.74
C LEU A 100 -17.62 5.81 24.68
N HIS A 101 -17.01 6.00 23.52
CA HIS A 101 -17.14 5.11 22.37
C HIS A 101 -15.76 4.74 21.80
N PRO A 102 -15.17 3.60 22.19
CA PRO A 102 -13.88 3.18 21.67
C PRO A 102 -13.91 2.89 20.17
N ASN A 103 -12.73 2.74 19.58
CA ASN A 103 -12.51 2.37 18.18
C ASN A 103 -12.70 0.87 17.90
N PHE A 104 -13.41 0.14 18.78
CA PHE A 104 -13.70 -1.28 18.62
C PHE A 104 -15.09 -1.66 19.16
N ARG A 105 -15.55 -2.85 18.73
CA ARG A 105 -16.75 -3.56 19.20
C ARG A 105 -16.31 -4.80 19.99
N LEU A 106 -17.24 -5.45 20.69
CA LEU A 106 -16.96 -6.70 21.40
C LEU A 106 -17.61 -7.87 20.67
N THR A 107 -16.86 -8.95 20.51
CA THR A 107 -17.28 -10.15 19.79
C THR A 107 -17.13 -11.36 20.72
N GLN A 108 -18.25 -11.83 21.27
CA GLN A 108 -18.19 -12.91 22.27
C GLN A 108 -17.82 -14.27 21.68
N THR A 109 -17.99 -14.43 20.37
CA THR A 109 -17.67 -15.67 19.64
C THR A 109 -16.24 -15.73 19.11
N SER A 110 -15.48 -14.63 19.17
CA SER A 110 -14.13 -14.49 18.58
C SER A 110 -12.97 -14.46 19.58
N ASN A 111 -13.18 -15.04 20.78
CA ASN A 111 -12.15 -15.23 21.82
C ASN A 111 -11.41 -13.92 22.20
N GLU A 112 -12.18 -12.85 22.42
CA GLU A 112 -11.68 -11.52 22.74
C GLU A 112 -11.43 -11.30 24.24
N TRP A 113 -10.71 -10.23 24.55
CA TRP A 113 -10.49 -9.76 25.91
C TRP A 113 -11.28 -8.49 26.20
N ILE A 114 -11.37 -8.13 27.47
CA ILE A 114 -11.64 -6.77 27.91
C ILE A 114 -10.55 -6.45 28.92
N ILE A 115 -9.72 -5.45 28.63
CA ILE A 115 -8.53 -5.13 29.42
C ILE A 115 -8.54 -3.65 29.74
N LEU A 116 -8.41 -3.32 31.03
CA LEU A 116 -8.17 -1.97 31.51
C LEU A 116 -6.70 -1.88 31.96
N SER A 117 -5.95 -0.92 31.42
CA SER A 117 -4.54 -0.66 31.76
C SER A 117 -4.32 0.80 32.16
N ASP A 118 -3.32 1.02 32.99
CA ASP A 118 -2.90 2.37 33.40
C ASP A 118 -2.02 3.05 32.32
N PRO A 119 -1.66 4.34 32.47
CA PRO A 119 -0.79 5.05 31.53
C PRO A 119 0.62 4.45 31.35
N ASN A 120 1.05 3.56 32.25
CA ASN A 120 2.33 2.83 32.14
C ASN A 120 2.14 1.42 31.55
N LEU A 121 0.94 1.12 31.03
CA LEU A 121 0.54 -0.17 30.46
C LEU A 121 0.53 -1.33 31.46
N ASN A 122 0.43 -1.05 32.76
CA ASN A 122 0.15 -2.09 33.74
C ASN A 122 -1.33 -2.47 33.66
N VAL A 123 -1.62 -3.76 33.55
CA VAL A 123 -3.00 -4.27 33.57
C VAL A 123 -3.61 -4.07 34.96
N ILE A 124 -4.70 -3.33 35.02
CA ILE A 124 -5.46 -3.00 36.23
C ILE A 124 -6.52 -4.05 36.51
N ASP A 125 -7.29 -4.42 35.49
CA ASP A 125 -8.21 -5.55 35.52
C ASP A 125 -8.38 -6.11 34.10
N SER A 126 -8.72 -7.38 33.99
CA SER A 126 -8.98 -8.00 32.70
C SER A 126 -9.96 -9.17 32.82
N ILE A 127 -10.72 -9.39 31.76
CA ILE A 127 -11.54 -10.58 31.60
C ILE A 127 -11.41 -11.10 30.18
N HIS A 128 -11.28 -12.42 30.06
CA HIS A 128 -11.37 -13.12 28.79
C HIS A 128 -12.83 -13.48 28.53
N ILE A 129 -13.35 -13.17 27.35
CA ILE A 129 -14.74 -13.47 26.99
C ILE A 129 -14.82 -14.96 26.62
N VAL A 130 -15.20 -15.77 27.61
CA VAL A 130 -15.37 -17.23 27.47
C VAL A 130 -16.80 -17.70 27.74
N HIS A 131 -17.68 -16.76 28.06
CA HIS A 131 -19.06 -17.03 28.45
C HIS A 131 -20.01 -16.43 27.43
N LEU A 132 -20.39 -17.25 26.45
CA LEU A 132 -21.39 -16.89 25.45
C LEU A 132 -22.72 -16.58 26.13
N THR A 133 -23.39 -15.53 25.69
CA THR A 133 -24.68 -15.03 26.14
C THR A 133 -25.72 -15.15 25.03
N LYS A 134 -26.98 -15.33 25.45
CA LYS A 134 -28.13 -15.18 24.55
C LYS A 134 -28.51 -13.71 24.48
N ASN A 135 -29.38 -13.39 23.53
CA ASN A 135 -29.93 -12.04 23.37
C ASN A 135 -30.35 -11.41 24.70
N ASN A 136 -29.91 -10.18 24.91
CA ASN A 136 -30.18 -9.33 26.07
C ASN A 136 -29.68 -9.86 27.42
N HIS A 137 -28.82 -10.86 27.44
CA HIS A 137 -28.12 -11.25 28.66
C HIS A 137 -26.75 -10.55 28.73
N SER A 138 -26.14 -10.60 29.92
CA SER A 138 -24.82 -10.04 30.20
C SER A 138 -24.04 -10.93 31.15
N VAL A 139 -22.73 -10.68 31.24
CA VAL A 139 -21.81 -11.36 32.15
C VAL A 139 -21.26 -10.31 33.11
N GLY A 140 -21.37 -10.59 34.41
CA GLY A 140 -20.98 -9.63 35.44
C GLY A 140 -20.47 -10.31 36.70
N ARG A 141 -19.84 -9.52 37.56
CA ARG A 141 -19.48 -9.94 38.93
C ARG A 141 -20.76 -10.17 39.74
N GLN A 142 -20.83 -11.22 40.55
CA GLN A 142 -22.05 -11.64 41.26
C GLN A 142 -22.71 -10.50 42.08
N THR A 143 -21.87 -9.67 42.69
CA THR A 143 -22.20 -8.35 43.24
C THR A 143 -21.09 -7.40 42.82
N ASP A 144 -21.31 -6.08 42.92
CA ASP A 144 -20.30 -5.08 42.55
C ASP A 144 -18.92 -5.41 43.14
N GLY A 145 -17.91 -5.52 42.28
CA GLY A 145 -16.53 -5.84 42.68
C GLY A 145 -16.25 -7.26 43.20
N ALA A 146 -17.22 -8.17 43.17
CA ALA A 146 -17.02 -9.57 43.59
C ALA A 146 -16.05 -10.32 42.66
N THR A 147 -15.32 -11.31 43.18
CA THR A 147 -14.39 -12.13 42.37
C THR A 147 -15.09 -13.13 41.46
N THR A 148 -16.31 -13.53 41.80
CA THR A 148 -17.07 -14.55 41.06
C THR A 148 -17.87 -13.90 39.93
N TRP A 149 -17.68 -14.40 38.71
CA TRP A 149 -18.48 -14.03 37.53
C TRP A 149 -19.71 -14.92 37.36
N LYS A 150 -20.80 -14.31 36.90
CA LYS A 150 -22.12 -14.93 36.77
C LYS A 150 -22.86 -14.37 35.55
N LEU A 151 -23.91 -15.09 35.16
CA LEU A 151 -24.85 -14.70 34.12
C LEU A 151 -25.92 -13.78 34.69
N PHE A 152 -26.32 -12.78 33.92
CA PHE A 152 -27.43 -11.89 34.21
C PHE A 152 -28.46 -12.00 33.08
N LEU A 153 -29.67 -12.45 33.43
CA LEU A 153 -30.80 -12.52 32.48
C LEU A 153 -31.46 -11.16 32.28
N THR A 154 -31.29 -10.30 33.29
CA THR A 154 -31.65 -8.89 33.25
C THR A 154 -30.37 -8.11 33.58
N PRO A 155 -29.67 -7.58 32.56
CA PRO A 155 -28.45 -6.81 32.77
C PRO A 155 -28.67 -5.62 33.71
N THR A 156 -27.61 -5.18 34.39
CA THR A 156 -27.65 -4.12 35.41
C THR A 156 -26.86 -2.85 35.05
N PRO A 157 -26.99 -2.30 33.84
CA PRO A 157 -26.19 -1.14 33.41
C PRO A 157 -26.45 0.08 34.30
N ASN A 158 -25.36 0.64 34.84
CA ASN A 158 -25.34 1.74 35.82
C ASN A 158 -26.10 1.46 37.14
N ALA A 159 -26.44 0.21 37.43
CA ALA A 159 -27.13 -0.21 38.64
C ALA A 159 -26.27 -1.22 39.42
N PRO A 160 -26.48 -1.41 40.75
CA PRO A 160 -25.77 -2.47 41.47
C PRO A 160 -26.06 -3.85 40.88
N ASN A 161 -25.00 -4.65 40.68
CA ASN A 161 -25.14 -6.02 40.20
C ASN A 161 -26.04 -6.81 41.15
N ALA A 162 -27.20 -7.22 40.65
CA ALA A 162 -28.21 -7.98 41.38
C ALA A 162 -28.91 -8.97 40.44
N GLY A 163 -29.38 -10.10 40.98
CA GLY A 163 -30.08 -11.12 40.19
C GLY A 163 -29.17 -12.07 39.42
N ALA A 164 -27.88 -12.14 39.76
CA ALA A 164 -26.93 -13.08 39.19
C ALA A 164 -27.39 -14.54 39.32
N VAL A 165 -27.29 -15.29 38.22
CA VAL A 165 -27.59 -16.73 38.14
C VAL A 165 -26.39 -17.52 37.65
N ASN A 166 -26.43 -18.85 37.81
CA ASN A 166 -25.42 -19.71 37.19
C ASN A 166 -25.53 -19.63 35.65
N PHE A 167 -24.39 -19.85 34.98
CA PHE A 167 -24.34 -19.97 33.52
C PHE A 167 -25.23 -21.11 33.02
N TYR A 168 -25.48 -21.11 31.71
CA TYR A 168 -26.35 -22.09 31.06
C TYR A 168 -25.92 -23.53 31.33
N THR A 169 -26.90 -24.42 31.30
CA THR A 169 -26.67 -25.86 31.17
C THR A 169 -25.82 -26.13 29.92
N THR A 170 -24.91 -27.09 29.95
CA THR A 170 -24.03 -27.38 28.82
C THR A 170 -24.81 -27.83 27.58
N THR A 171 -24.47 -27.25 26.42
CA THR A 171 -25.06 -27.59 25.11
C THR A 171 -24.87 -29.08 24.80
N PRO A 172 -25.92 -29.81 24.36
CA PRO A 172 -25.79 -31.23 24.05
C PRO A 172 -24.96 -31.45 22.77
N THR A 173 -24.39 -32.65 22.64
CA THR A 173 -23.62 -33.08 21.46
C THR A 173 -24.29 -34.26 20.77
N PHE A 174 -24.04 -34.41 19.46
CA PHE A 174 -24.53 -35.51 18.64
C PHE A 174 -23.42 -36.51 18.39
N SER A 175 -23.72 -37.81 18.47
CA SER A 175 -22.74 -38.88 18.22
C SER A 175 -22.37 -39.04 16.74
N VAL A 176 -23.21 -38.53 15.85
CA VAL A 176 -23.02 -38.53 14.39
C VAL A 176 -23.05 -37.06 13.97
N ALA A 177 -22.11 -36.65 13.11
CA ALA A 177 -22.10 -35.29 12.61
C ALA A 177 -23.31 -35.05 11.67
N PRO A 178 -23.89 -33.84 11.63
CA PRO A 178 -24.76 -33.42 10.54
C PRO A 178 -24.04 -33.56 9.18
N GLY A 179 -24.79 -33.75 8.09
CA GLY A 179 -24.23 -33.95 6.75
C GLY A 179 -24.99 -34.97 5.90
N PHE A 180 -24.32 -35.49 4.86
CA PHE A 180 -24.91 -36.33 3.81
C PHE A 180 -24.68 -37.82 4.04
N TYR A 181 -25.73 -38.61 3.86
CA TYR A 181 -25.72 -40.05 4.14
C TYR A 181 -26.52 -40.86 3.11
N PRO A 182 -26.00 -42.02 2.66
CA PRO A 182 -26.69 -42.93 1.72
C PRO A 182 -27.75 -43.82 2.41
N GLY A 183 -28.14 -43.49 3.64
CA GLY A 183 -29.03 -44.32 4.44
C GLY A 183 -29.34 -43.74 5.80
N ALA A 184 -30.32 -44.33 6.47
CA ALA A 184 -30.81 -43.86 7.76
C ALA A 184 -29.71 -43.79 8.83
N GLN A 185 -29.76 -42.74 9.64
CA GLN A 185 -28.83 -42.50 10.75
C GLN A 185 -29.50 -42.75 12.11
N SER A 186 -28.71 -43.20 13.08
CA SER A 186 -29.15 -43.38 14.47
C SER A 186 -28.28 -42.51 15.39
N VAL A 187 -28.82 -41.37 15.82
CA VAL A 187 -28.06 -40.32 16.51
C VAL A 187 -28.27 -40.42 18.02
N THR A 188 -27.19 -40.62 18.77
CA THR A 188 -27.19 -40.52 20.24
C THR A 188 -26.93 -39.06 20.62
N ILE A 189 -27.70 -38.54 21.57
CA ILE A 189 -27.53 -37.19 22.11
C ILE A 189 -27.00 -37.29 23.54
N THR A 190 -25.94 -36.54 23.86
CA THR A 190 -25.31 -36.54 25.18
C THR A 190 -25.18 -35.12 25.71
N CYS A 191 -25.29 -34.93 27.03
CA CYS A 191 -24.98 -33.69 27.72
C CYS A 191 -23.95 -33.99 28.81
N PRO A 192 -22.84 -33.21 28.91
CA PRO A 192 -21.83 -33.40 29.94
C PRO A 192 -22.34 -33.23 31.38
N ASP A 193 -23.40 -32.44 31.59
CA ASP A 193 -23.92 -32.13 32.92
C ASP A 193 -24.76 -33.30 33.49
N PRO A 194 -24.33 -33.94 34.58
CA PRO A 194 -25.09 -35.02 35.20
C PRO A 194 -26.44 -34.53 35.73
N GLY A 195 -27.53 -35.22 35.39
CA GLY A 195 -28.87 -34.85 35.84
C GLY A 195 -29.59 -33.81 34.98
N SER A 196 -28.97 -33.37 33.87
CA SER A 196 -29.67 -32.62 32.82
C SER A 196 -30.69 -33.51 32.09
N THR A 197 -31.78 -32.91 31.63
CA THR A 197 -32.77 -33.54 30.74
C THR A 197 -32.61 -32.97 29.34
N ILE A 198 -32.56 -33.85 28.34
CA ILE A 198 -32.40 -33.46 26.94
C ILE A 198 -33.77 -33.51 26.25
N ARG A 199 -34.13 -32.44 25.55
CA ARG A 199 -35.32 -32.38 24.69
C ARG A 199 -34.89 -32.15 23.24
N TYR A 200 -35.62 -32.72 22.30
CA TYR A 200 -35.31 -32.58 20.88
C TYR A 200 -36.55 -32.45 20.01
N THR A 201 -36.34 -31.95 18.79
CA THR A 201 -37.33 -31.77 17.72
C THR A 201 -36.74 -32.23 16.38
N LEU A 202 -37.61 -32.59 15.44
CA LEU A 202 -37.25 -33.03 14.08
C LEU A 202 -37.94 -32.21 12.98
N ASP A 203 -38.71 -31.19 13.37
CA ASP A 203 -39.49 -30.33 12.49
C ASP A 203 -38.87 -28.93 12.32
N GLY A 204 -37.71 -28.70 12.94
CA GLY A 204 -37.01 -27.42 12.93
C GLY A 204 -37.45 -26.42 14.00
N SER A 205 -38.42 -26.74 14.86
CA SER A 205 -38.79 -25.90 16.02
C SER A 205 -37.71 -25.91 17.10
N VAL A 206 -37.54 -24.80 17.83
CA VAL A 206 -36.58 -24.75 18.95
C VAL A 206 -37.10 -25.63 20.11
N PRO A 207 -36.30 -26.58 20.64
CA PRO A 207 -36.77 -27.44 21.72
C PRO A 207 -37.11 -26.66 22.99
N THR A 208 -38.27 -26.98 23.55
CA THR A 208 -38.81 -26.47 24.81
C THR A 208 -38.91 -27.58 25.86
N THR A 209 -39.27 -27.23 27.09
CA THR A 209 -39.52 -28.21 28.17
C THR A 209 -40.66 -29.19 27.85
N THR A 210 -41.54 -28.87 26.90
CA THR A 210 -42.66 -29.71 26.46
C THR A 210 -42.34 -30.53 25.19
N SER A 211 -41.19 -30.30 24.56
CA SER A 211 -40.75 -31.06 23.39
C SER A 211 -40.44 -32.53 23.74
N THR A 212 -40.15 -33.36 22.73
CA THR A 212 -39.90 -34.80 22.95
C THR A 212 -38.73 -35.02 23.90
N LEU A 213 -38.95 -35.82 24.96
CA LEU A 213 -37.90 -36.22 25.89
C LEU A 213 -36.97 -37.24 25.22
N TYR A 214 -35.68 -36.97 25.24
CA TYR A 214 -34.68 -37.93 24.78
C TYR A 214 -34.62 -39.14 25.73
N SER A 215 -34.84 -40.33 25.19
CA SER A 215 -34.88 -41.60 25.95
C SER A 215 -34.06 -42.73 25.31
N GLY A 216 -33.47 -42.48 24.15
CA GLY A 216 -32.66 -43.41 23.36
C GLY A 216 -32.29 -42.79 22.01
N PRO A 217 -31.42 -43.45 21.22
CA PRO A 217 -30.97 -42.91 19.94
C PRO A 217 -32.12 -42.49 19.01
N VAL A 218 -31.97 -41.34 18.36
CA VAL A 218 -32.96 -40.77 17.43
C VAL A 218 -32.73 -41.35 16.03
N SER A 219 -33.74 -42.03 15.50
CA SER A 219 -33.69 -42.59 14.14
C SER A 219 -34.10 -41.55 13.10
N ILE A 220 -33.19 -41.23 12.17
CA ILE A 220 -33.40 -40.29 11.07
C ILE A 220 -33.39 -41.07 9.75
N THR A 221 -34.58 -41.36 9.22
CA THR A 221 -34.75 -42.21 8.03
C THR A 221 -34.96 -41.44 6.72
N THR A 222 -35.19 -40.13 6.82
CA THR A 222 -35.36 -39.18 5.70
C THR A 222 -34.66 -37.89 6.07
N THR A 223 -34.42 -36.99 5.12
CA THR A 223 -33.83 -35.68 5.42
C THR A 223 -34.62 -34.94 6.52
N LYS A 224 -33.92 -34.56 7.60
CA LYS A 224 -34.49 -33.90 8.78
C LYS A 224 -33.45 -33.00 9.44
N VAL A 225 -33.94 -31.94 10.09
CA VAL A 225 -33.15 -31.13 11.01
C VAL A 225 -33.37 -31.67 12.42
N LEU A 226 -32.30 -32.11 13.08
CA LEU A 226 -32.33 -32.48 14.49
C LEU A 226 -31.91 -31.26 15.32
N ARG A 227 -32.79 -30.79 16.19
CA ARG A 227 -32.47 -29.72 17.16
C ARG A 227 -32.61 -30.28 18.57
N ALA A 228 -31.66 -29.99 19.45
CA ALA A 228 -31.65 -30.49 20.83
C ALA A 228 -31.19 -29.41 21.83
N LYS A 229 -31.75 -29.47 23.03
CA LYS A 229 -31.45 -28.54 24.12
C LYS A 229 -31.44 -29.28 25.47
N SER A 230 -30.51 -28.90 26.34
CA SER A 230 -30.38 -29.43 27.69
C SER A 230 -31.05 -28.52 28.71
N PHE A 231 -31.76 -29.12 29.67
CA PHE A 231 -32.51 -28.44 30.73
C PHE A 231 -32.09 -28.97 32.09
N SER A 232 -31.80 -28.08 33.03
CA SER A 232 -31.46 -28.41 34.42
C SER A 232 -32.10 -27.40 35.38
N ALA A 233 -31.56 -27.25 36.59
CA ALA A 233 -31.93 -26.17 37.50
C ALA A 233 -31.36 -24.79 37.07
N ASN A 234 -30.32 -24.79 36.22
CA ASN A 234 -29.78 -23.58 35.60
C ASN A 234 -30.58 -23.23 34.34
N GLU A 235 -30.28 -22.08 33.74
CA GLU A 235 -30.86 -21.70 32.46
C GLU A 235 -30.62 -22.77 31.38
N PRO A 236 -31.57 -23.01 30.46
CA PRO A 236 -31.41 -23.98 29.39
C PRO A 236 -30.17 -23.69 28.54
N SER A 237 -29.58 -24.71 27.93
CA SER A 237 -28.40 -24.55 27.06
C SER A 237 -28.66 -23.65 25.83
N LEU A 238 -27.65 -23.41 25.00
CA LEU A 238 -27.86 -23.06 23.59
C LEU A 238 -28.44 -24.27 22.85
N THR A 239 -29.03 -24.05 21.68
CA THR A 239 -29.63 -25.14 20.88
C THR A 239 -28.56 -25.77 20.01
N LYS A 240 -28.30 -27.08 20.13
CA LYS A 240 -27.51 -27.79 19.13
C LYS A 240 -28.43 -28.18 17.98
N SER A 241 -28.11 -27.74 16.77
CA SER A 241 -28.85 -28.02 15.55
C SER A 241 -27.96 -28.68 14.51
N GLY A 242 -28.57 -29.37 13.54
CA GLY A 242 -27.88 -29.90 12.37
C GLY A 242 -28.80 -30.73 11.48
N THR A 243 -28.59 -30.66 10.17
CA THR A 243 -29.37 -31.38 9.16
C THR A 243 -28.69 -32.67 8.77
N TYR A 244 -29.48 -33.72 8.65
CA TYR A 244 -29.04 -35.00 8.15
C TYR A 244 -29.71 -35.21 6.81
N PHE A 245 -28.96 -35.15 5.73
CA PHE A 245 -29.41 -35.33 4.36
C PHE A 245 -29.37 -36.82 4.03
N ILE A 246 -30.53 -37.43 3.78
CA ILE A 246 -30.65 -38.88 3.61
C ILE A 246 -31.05 -39.19 2.17
N ASN A 247 -30.20 -39.93 1.45
CA ASN A 247 -30.45 -40.36 0.07
C ASN A 247 -30.72 -39.20 -0.89
N VAL A 248 -29.98 -38.10 -0.73
CA VAL A 248 -29.98 -36.96 -1.66
C VAL A 248 -28.56 -36.71 -2.12
N ASN A 249 -28.42 -36.13 -3.31
CA ASN A 249 -27.14 -35.77 -3.92
C ASN A 249 -27.38 -34.52 -4.75
N HIS A 250 -26.48 -33.54 -4.63
CA HIS A 250 -26.57 -32.27 -5.35
C HIS A 250 -25.26 -31.98 -6.07
N THR A 251 -25.33 -31.27 -7.19
CA THR A 251 -24.15 -30.74 -7.88
C THR A 251 -23.79 -29.33 -7.42
N LEU A 252 -24.64 -28.74 -6.58
CA LEU A 252 -24.49 -27.40 -6.02
C LEU A 252 -24.25 -27.45 -4.51
N PRO A 253 -23.60 -26.41 -3.95
CA PRO A 253 -23.59 -26.17 -2.51
C PRO A 253 -25.00 -26.20 -1.92
N VAL A 254 -25.12 -26.66 -0.67
CA VAL A 254 -26.41 -26.83 0.01
C VAL A 254 -26.48 -25.93 1.23
N LEU A 255 -27.55 -25.13 1.29
CA LEU A 255 -27.96 -24.37 2.47
C LEU A 255 -29.07 -25.10 3.19
N SER A 256 -28.95 -25.24 4.51
CA SER A 256 -30.07 -25.70 5.34
C SER A 256 -30.43 -24.65 6.38
N ILE A 257 -31.71 -24.30 6.39
CA ILE A 257 -32.27 -23.34 7.33
C ILE A 257 -33.39 -23.98 8.15
N ALA A 258 -33.51 -23.59 9.42
CA ALA A 258 -34.56 -24.13 10.26
C ALA A 258 -35.18 -23.13 11.25
N GLY A 259 -36.50 -23.23 11.33
CA GLY A 259 -37.36 -22.50 12.25
C GLY A 259 -38.80 -22.86 11.94
N PHE A 260 -39.53 -23.39 12.92
CA PHE A 260 -40.93 -23.79 12.77
C PHE A 260 -41.80 -23.21 13.87
N GLY A 261 -43.06 -22.90 13.54
CA GLY A 261 -44.02 -22.25 14.43
C GLY A 261 -44.33 -20.80 14.02
N ASN A 262 -45.18 -20.14 14.79
CA ASN A 262 -45.54 -18.75 14.53
C ASN A 262 -44.35 -17.80 14.83
N GLY A 263 -44.08 -16.85 13.92
CA GLY A 263 -42.93 -15.94 14.06
C GLY A 263 -41.57 -16.61 13.85
N SER A 264 -41.51 -17.68 13.06
CA SER A 264 -40.30 -18.43 12.68
C SER A 264 -39.88 -18.19 11.22
N VAL A 265 -38.70 -18.69 10.85
CA VAL A 265 -38.21 -18.70 9.46
C VAL A 265 -39.22 -19.34 8.50
N ALA A 266 -39.85 -20.46 8.87
CA ALA A 266 -40.88 -21.06 8.03
C ALA A 266 -42.11 -20.16 7.88
N SER A 267 -42.49 -19.39 8.91
CA SER A 267 -43.60 -18.43 8.77
C SER A 267 -43.24 -17.20 7.94
N LEU A 268 -41.96 -16.85 7.87
CA LEU A 268 -41.43 -15.81 6.99
C LEU A 268 -41.52 -16.29 5.53
N LEU A 269 -41.03 -17.49 5.22
CA LEU A 269 -40.99 -18.01 3.86
C LEU A 269 -42.33 -18.54 3.33
N ASN A 270 -43.24 -18.95 4.21
CA ASN A 270 -44.60 -19.40 3.84
C ASN A 270 -45.69 -18.31 3.98
N GLY A 271 -45.34 -17.08 4.35
CA GLY A 271 -46.32 -16.05 4.67
C GLY A 271 -45.92 -14.66 4.16
N ASN A 272 -46.88 -13.72 4.25
CA ASN A 272 -46.66 -12.31 3.90
C ASN A 272 -46.45 -11.41 5.13
N ASN A 273 -46.00 -12.00 6.25
CA ASN A 273 -45.77 -11.25 7.48
C ASN A 273 -44.40 -10.58 7.43
N ASN A 274 -44.34 -9.27 7.71
CA ASN A 274 -43.07 -8.58 7.88
C ASN A 274 -42.51 -8.89 9.28
N ILE A 275 -41.76 -9.97 9.39
CA ILE A 275 -41.15 -10.47 10.63
C ILE A 275 -39.65 -10.66 10.44
N THR A 276 -38.89 -10.59 11.54
CA THR A 276 -37.43 -10.80 11.56
C THR A 276 -37.07 -11.96 12.50
N PRO A 277 -37.41 -13.21 12.14
CA PRO A 277 -37.20 -14.34 13.04
C PRO A 277 -35.73 -14.69 13.21
N GLN A 278 -35.35 -15.11 14.42
CA GLN A 278 -34.13 -15.87 14.65
C GLN A 278 -34.32 -17.30 14.14
N GLY A 279 -33.31 -17.84 13.47
CA GLY A 279 -33.34 -19.20 12.92
C GLY A 279 -31.98 -19.85 12.83
N PHE A 280 -31.97 -21.13 12.54
CA PHE A 280 -30.76 -21.91 12.28
C PHE A 280 -30.37 -21.78 10.80
N PHE A 281 -29.06 -21.72 10.54
CA PHE A 281 -28.44 -21.71 9.22
C PHE A 281 -27.20 -22.60 9.24
N GLU A 282 -26.97 -23.37 8.18
CA GLU A 282 -25.70 -24.04 7.92
C GLU A 282 -25.48 -24.19 6.41
N MET A 283 -24.21 -24.29 6.01
CA MET A 283 -23.78 -24.41 4.63
C MET A 283 -22.86 -25.61 4.41
N TYR A 284 -22.99 -26.22 3.24
CA TYR A 284 -22.14 -27.30 2.75
C TYR A 284 -21.70 -26.98 1.30
N GLU A 285 -20.48 -27.36 0.93
CA GLU A 285 -20.03 -27.28 -0.46
C GLU A 285 -20.61 -28.40 -1.32
N ALA A 286 -20.42 -28.29 -2.64
CA ALA A 286 -20.90 -29.29 -3.62
C ALA A 286 -20.25 -30.68 -3.48
N ASP A 287 -19.16 -30.79 -2.71
CA ASP A 287 -18.51 -32.06 -2.35
C ASP A 287 -19.01 -32.63 -1.00
N ASP A 288 -20.14 -32.14 -0.52
CA ASP A 288 -20.80 -32.47 0.75
C ASP A 288 -20.01 -32.06 2.01
N SER A 289 -18.89 -31.33 1.87
CA SER A 289 -18.12 -30.87 3.03
C SER A 289 -18.86 -29.79 3.81
N TYR A 290 -18.83 -29.89 5.14
CA TYR A 290 -19.40 -28.87 6.02
C TYR A 290 -18.53 -27.61 5.97
N VAL A 291 -19.19 -26.47 5.83
CA VAL A 291 -18.54 -25.16 5.80
C VAL A 291 -18.63 -24.50 7.17
N ASP A 292 -19.79 -23.94 7.48
CA ASP A 292 -20.04 -23.19 8.71
C ASP A 292 -21.56 -23.10 8.97
N GLY A 293 -21.94 -22.69 10.18
CA GLY A 293 -23.33 -22.50 10.54
C GLY A 293 -23.55 -22.01 11.98
N GLY A 294 -24.73 -21.49 12.23
CA GLY A 294 -25.08 -20.88 13.50
C GLY A 294 -26.57 -20.58 13.62
N GLU A 295 -26.91 -19.66 14.51
CA GLU A 295 -28.23 -19.02 14.50
C GLU A 295 -28.08 -17.54 14.20
N GLY A 296 -28.96 -17.03 13.33
CA GLY A 296 -28.94 -15.65 12.87
C GLY A 296 -30.35 -15.11 12.65
N GLU A 297 -30.41 -13.84 12.28
CA GLU A 297 -31.64 -13.14 11.94
C GLU A 297 -31.96 -13.33 10.45
N PHE A 298 -33.23 -13.58 10.15
CA PHE A 298 -33.74 -13.68 8.80
C PHE A 298 -34.70 -12.53 8.55
N ASN A 299 -34.64 -11.91 7.38
CA ASN A 299 -35.63 -10.91 7.00
C ASN A 299 -35.99 -11.01 5.51
N LYS A 300 -36.99 -10.24 5.10
CA LYS A 300 -37.47 -10.19 3.72
C LYS A 300 -36.42 -9.58 2.79
N HIS A 301 -36.10 -10.27 1.70
CA HIS A 301 -35.31 -9.73 0.58
C HIS A 301 -36.12 -9.70 -0.72
N GLY A 302 -36.24 -8.52 -1.34
CA GLY A 302 -37.02 -8.27 -2.55
C GLY A 302 -38.39 -7.63 -2.25
N ASN A 303 -39.05 -7.06 -3.25
CA ASN A 303 -40.37 -6.46 -3.09
C ASN A 303 -41.47 -7.22 -3.85
N ASP A 304 -41.47 -7.16 -5.17
CA ASP A 304 -42.52 -7.74 -6.02
C ASP A 304 -42.38 -9.26 -6.10
N SER A 305 -41.15 -9.76 -6.18
CA SER A 305 -40.81 -11.19 -6.14
C SER A 305 -41.26 -11.91 -4.87
N TRP A 306 -41.62 -11.17 -3.81
CA TRP A 306 -42.21 -11.74 -2.60
C TRP A 306 -43.69 -12.14 -2.73
N ALA A 307 -44.33 -11.77 -3.85
CA ALA A 307 -45.63 -12.28 -4.23
C ALA A 307 -45.59 -13.77 -4.63
N TYR A 308 -44.42 -14.28 -5.04
CA TYR A 308 -44.22 -15.67 -5.41
C TYR A 308 -44.08 -16.58 -4.17
N ASP A 309 -44.37 -17.87 -4.33
CA ASP A 309 -44.28 -18.81 -3.23
C ASP A 309 -42.83 -19.16 -2.86
N GLN A 310 -41.91 -19.09 -3.83
CA GLN A 310 -40.48 -19.17 -3.59
C GLN A 310 -39.92 -17.77 -3.30
N ARG A 311 -39.58 -17.51 -2.03
CA ARG A 311 -39.19 -16.18 -1.54
C ARG A 311 -37.69 -16.10 -1.25
N GLY A 312 -37.06 -14.98 -1.58
CA GLY A 312 -35.70 -14.63 -1.16
C GLY A 312 -35.65 -14.00 0.23
N PHE A 313 -34.52 -14.09 0.92
CA PHE A 313 -34.33 -13.54 2.25
C PHE A 313 -32.90 -13.05 2.46
N ASP A 314 -32.70 -12.08 3.34
CA ASP A 314 -31.35 -11.83 3.88
C ASP A 314 -31.16 -12.70 5.12
N PHE A 315 -29.96 -13.25 5.24
CA PHE A 315 -29.47 -13.89 6.45
C PHE A 315 -28.40 -13.00 7.08
N ILE A 316 -28.56 -12.67 8.36
CA ILE A 316 -27.59 -11.91 9.13
C ILE A 316 -27.12 -12.78 10.30
N MET A 317 -25.83 -13.12 10.31
CA MET A 317 -25.21 -13.72 11.49
C MET A 317 -25.10 -12.67 12.59
N ARG A 318 -25.47 -13.04 13.82
CA ARG A 318 -25.53 -12.12 14.95
C ARG A 318 -24.76 -12.69 16.12
N ASP A 319 -23.60 -12.09 16.43
CA ASP A 319 -22.84 -12.41 17.64
C ASP A 319 -23.73 -12.36 18.89
N GLN A 320 -24.71 -11.46 18.91
CA GLN A 320 -25.67 -11.26 20.00
C GLN A 320 -26.56 -12.48 20.32
N PHE A 321 -26.56 -13.51 19.48
CA PHE A 321 -27.24 -14.79 19.76
C PHE A 321 -26.33 -15.84 20.41
N GLY A 322 -25.02 -15.62 20.42
CA GLY A 322 -24.03 -16.47 21.10
C GLY A 322 -23.72 -17.76 20.35
N TYR A 323 -23.81 -17.76 19.01
CA TYR A 323 -23.50 -18.93 18.18
C TYR A 323 -22.32 -18.69 17.23
N ASN A 324 -22.35 -17.59 16.49
CA ASN A 324 -21.28 -17.12 15.59
C ASN A 324 -21.47 -15.61 15.35
N ASP A 325 -20.43 -14.93 14.88
CA ASP A 325 -20.43 -13.52 14.48
C ASP A 325 -20.52 -13.33 12.95
N ALA A 326 -19.97 -14.27 12.18
CA ALA A 326 -20.01 -14.30 10.72
C ALA A 326 -20.13 -15.74 10.17
N ILE A 327 -20.24 -15.87 8.85
CA ILE A 327 -19.94 -17.11 8.13
C ILE A 327 -18.48 -17.07 7.70
N GLU A 328 -17.65 -17.96 8.26
CA GLU A 328 -16.20 -18.00 8.03
C GLU A 328 -15.85 -19.01 6.93
N HIS A 329 -15.94 -18.56 5.67
CA HIS A 329 -15.55 -19.32 4.50
C HIS A 329 -15.37 -18.45 3.26
N GLN A 330 -14.48 -18.85 2.34
CA GLN A 330 -14.41 -18.25 1.01
C GLN A 330 -15.59 -18.73 0.15
N ILE A 331 -16.74 -18.07 0.30
CA ILE A 331 -17.97 -18.47 -0.41
C ILE A 331 -17.79 -18.33 -1.92
N PHE A 332 -17.22 -17.22 -2.39
CA PHE A 332 -17.09 -16.89 -3.81
C PHE A 332 -15.65 -17.15 -4.28
N PRO A 333 -15.40 -18.16 -5.13
CA PRO A 333 -14.03 -18.54 -5.52
C PRO A 333 -13.25 -17.45 -6.26
N GLU A 334 -13.95 -16.51 -6.88
CA GLU A 334 -13.40 -15.38 -7.65
C GLU A 334 -12.99 -14.20 -6.76
N LYS A 335 -13.30 -14.26 -5.46
CA LYS A 335 -13.03 -13.21 -4.46
C LYS A 335 -12.18 -13.80 -3.33
N ASP A 336 -11.36 -12.99 -2.70
CA ASP A 336 -10.50 -13.42 -1.59
C ASP A 336 -11.18 -13.33 -0.21
N ARG A 337 -12.40 -12.78 -0.16
CA ARG A 337 -13.15 -12.58 1.07
C ARG A 337 -13.57 -13.89 1.73
N THR A 338 -13.26 -14.03 3.01
CA THR A 338 -13.50 -15.25 3.80
C THR A 338 -14.47 -15.10 4.97
N SER A 339 -14.99 -13.91 5.24
CA SER A 339 -15.91 -13.67 6.36
C SER A 339 -17.09 -12.82 5.92
N PHE A 340 -18.30 -13.25 6.26
CA PHE A 340 -19.55 -12.63 5.84
C PHE A 340 -20.53 -12.52 7.02
N GLN A 341 -20.80 -11.30 7.50
CA GLN A 341 -21.84 -11.10 8.50
C GLN A 341 -23.25 -11.23 7.88
N ARG A 342 -23.38 -10.86 6.60
CA ARG A 342 -24.67 -10.83 5.91
C ARG A 342 -24.57 -11.38 4.50
N LEU A 343 -25.56 -12.21 4.16
CA LEU A 343 -25.72 -12.80 2.83
C LEU A 343 -27.13 -12.58 2.33
N ILE A 344 -27.26 -12.35 1.03
CA ILE A 344 -28.54 -12.37 0.33
C ILE A 344 -28.73 -13.79 -0.21
N ILE A 345 -29.86 -14.40 0.10
CA ILE A 345 -30.29 -15.67 -0.50
C ILE A 345 -31.46 -15.37 -1.44
N LYS A 346 -31.17 -15.27 -2.72
CA LYS A 346 -32.12 -14.79 -3.75
C LYS A 346 -32.70 -15.96 -4.55
N ALA A 347 -33.98 -15.84 -4.88
CA ALA A 347 -34.73 -16.80 -5.69
C ALA A 347 -34.95 -16.25 -7.11
N ALA A 348 -33.90 -15.75 -7.76
CA ALA A 348 -33.93 -15.09 -9.09
C ALA A 348 -34.88 -13.88 -9.25
N ALA A 349 -35.51 -13.41 -8.17
CA ALA A 349 -36.44 -12.27 -8.14
C ALA A 349 -37.55 -12.35 -9.21
N SER A 350 -37.64 -11.41 -10.15
CA SER A 350 -38.66 -11.36 -11.22
C SER A 350 -38.30 -12.28 -12.39
N ASP A 351 -37.10 -12.86 -12.41
CA ASP A 351 -36.72 -13.96 -13.31
C ASP A 351 -36.97 -15.34 -12.68
N ASN A 352 -37.82 -15.42 -11.65
CA ASN A 352 -38.09 -16.65 -10.92
C ASN A 352 -39.00 -17.62 -11.71
N TYR A 353 -38.39 -18.63 -12.31
CA TYR A 353 -39.12 -19.74 -12.91
C TYR A 353 -39.78 -20.65 -11.84
N PRO A 354 -41.03 -21.12 -11.99
CA PRO A 354 -41.97 -20.91 -13.10
C PRO A 354 -42.97 -19.76 -12.86
N PHE A 355 -42.71 -18.89 -11.89
CA PHE A 355 -43.70 -17.91 -11.41
C PHE A 355 -43.88 -16.72 -12.36
N GLU A 356 -42.84 -16.35 -13.10
CA GLU A 356 -42.90 -15.30 -14.10
C GLU A 356 -42.80 -15.87 -15.53
N ASN A 357 -43.54 -15.27 -16.47
CA ASN A 357 -43.55 -15.72 -17.87
C ASN A 357 -42.21 -15.41 -18.55
N GLY A 358 -41.62 -16.37 -19.26
CA GLY A 358 -40.30 -16.20 -19.90
C GLY A 358 -39.11 -16.29 -18.93
N ALA A 359 -39.35 -16.63 -17.66
CA ALA A 359 -38.32 -16.70 -16.63
C ALA A 359 -37.29 -17.81 -16.89
N THR A 360 -36.02 -17.48 -16.68
CA THR A 360 -34.87 -18.38 -16.85
C THR A 360 -34.17 -18.76 -15.54
N HIS A 361 -34.48 -18.05 -14.45
CA HIS A 361 -33.88 -18.23 -13.13
C HIS A 361 -32.38 -17.87 -13.07
N ILE A 362 -31.87 -17.00 -13.95
CA ILE A 362 -30.44 -16.69 -14.06
C ILE A 362 -30.07 -15.25 -14.48
N ARG A 363 -30.99 -14.44 -15.04
CA ARG A 363 -30.65 -13.15 -15.70
C ARG A 363 -29.86 -12.18 -14.82
N ASP A 364 -30.31 -11.98 -13.57
CA ASP A 364 -29.63 -11.10 -12.61
C ASP A 364 -28.18 -11.58 -12.34
N ALA A 365 -27.99 -12.88 -12.15
CA ALA A 365 -26.65 -13.47 -11.95
C ALA A 365 -25.76 -13.29 -13.14
N PHE A 366 -26.33 -13.52 -14.32
CA PHE A 366 -25.62 -13.44 -15.58
C PHE A 366 -25.10 -12.02 -15.81
N VAL A 367 -25.92 -10.99 -15.63
CA VAL A 367 -25.52 -9.59 -15.83
C VAL A 367 -24.45 -9.16 -14.81
N HIS A 368 -24.62 -9.50 -13.53
CA HIS A 368 -23.62 -9.19 -12.51
C HIS A 368 -22.28 -9.88 -12.81
N THR A 369 -22.31 -11.15 -13.21
CA THR A 369 -21.09 -11.91 -13.55
C THR A 369 -20.44 -11.36 -14.82
N LEU A 370 -21.22 -10.99 -15.83
CA LEU A 370 -20.75 -10.38 -17.06
C LEU A 370 -20.01 -9.06 -16.79
N SER A 371 -20.58 -8.20 -15.94
CA SER A 371 -19.95 -6.94 -15.51
C SER A 371 -18.60 -7.18 -14.82
N GLN A 372 -18.54 -8.16 -13.90
CA GLN A 372 -17.30 -8.53 -13.21
C GLN A 372 -16.23 -9.05 -14.18
N LYS A 373 -16.61 -9.92 -15.12
CA LYS A 373 -15.68 -10.47 -16.12
C LYS A 373 -15.16 -9.40 -17.09
N ALA A 374 -16.00 -8.42 -17.41
CA ALA A 374 -15.64 -7.30 -18.27
C ALA A 374 -14.85 -6.18 -17.54
N ASP A 375 -14.55 -6.34 -16.24
CA ASP A 375 -13.88 -5.34 -15.41
C ASP A 375 -14.54 -3.94 -15.55
N LEU A 376 -15.86 -3.92 -15.50
CA LEU A 376 -16.60 -2.66 -15.48
C LEU A 376 -16.32 -1.93 -14.16
N LYS A 377 -16.27 -0.61 -14.20
CA LYS A 377 -15.91 0.24 -13.06
C LYS A 377 -17.10 0.44 -12.12
N MET A 378 -17.70 -0.65 -11.66
CA MET A 378 -18.87 -0.67 -10.79
C MET A 378 -18.69 -1.72 -9.68
N ASP A 379 -19.62 -1.74 -8.74
CA ASP A 379 -19.69 -2.82 -7.75
C ASP A 379 -20.85 -3.76 -8.05
N GLU A 380 -20.56 -5.05 -8.04
CA GLU A 380 -21.52 -6.10 -8.36
C GLU A 380 -21.75 -7.06 -7.21
N ARG A 381 -22.94 -7.66 -7.20
CA ARG A 381 -23.30 -8.73 -6.27
C ARG A 381 -22.77 -10.06 -6.80
N THR A 382 -21.57 -10.44 -6.36
CA THR A 382 -20.96 -11.73 -6.72
C THR A 382 -21.92 -12.88 -6.42
N TRP A 383 -21.95 -13.87 -7.31
CA TRP A 383 -22.94 -14.94 -7.32
C TRP A 383 -22.33 -16.31 -7.04
N LYS A 384 -23.08 -17.14 -6.32
CA LYS A 384 -22.85 -18.59 -6.22
C LYS A 384 -24.21 -19.32 -6.18
N PRO A 385 -24.49 -20.25 -7.10
CA PRO A 385 -25.75 -21.00 -7.09
C PRO A 385 -25.75 -22.02 -5.95
N CYS A 386 -26.92 -22.32 -5.39
CA CYS A 386 -27.07 -23.25 -4.28
C CYS A 386 -28.44 -23.95 -4.28
N VAL A 387 -28.55 -25.03 -3.53
CA VAL A 387 -29.82 -25.67 -3.18
C VAL A 387 -30.20 -25.29 -1.75
N LEU A 388 -31.45 -24.88 -1.55
CA LEU A 388 -31.97 -24.56 -0.22
C LEU A 388 -32.83 -25.69 0.34
N TYR A 389 -32.64 -26.00 1.62
CA TYR A 389 -33.52 -26.83 2.44
C TYR A 389 -34.14 -26.01 3.58
N LEU A 390 -35.46 -26.08 3.75
CA LEU A 390 -36.18 -25.50 4.88
C LEU A 390 -36.73 -26.61 5.77
N ASN A 391 -36.29 -26.67 7.03
CA ASN A 391 -36.69 -27.70 8.00
C ASN A 391 -36.53 -29.15 7.46
N GLY A 392 -35.49 -29.36 6.65
CA GLY A 392 -35.17 -30.67 6.04
C GLY A 392 -36.00 -31.01 4.79
N GLN A 393 -36.79 -30.06 4.28
CA GLN A 393 -37.49 -30.19 3.00
C GLN A 393 -36.73 -29.44 1.91
N TYR A 394 -36.55 -30.07 0.74
CA TYR A 394 -36.03 -29.39 -0.44
C TYR A 394 -36.91 -28.20 -0.78
N TRP A 395 -36.29 -27.02 -0.92
CA TRP A 395 -36.97 -25.75 -1.12
C TRP A 395 -36.73 -25.15 -2.50
N GLY A 396 -35.67 -25.52 -3.22
CA GLY A 396 -35.44 -25.08 -4.59
C GLY A 396 -34.00 -24.67 -4.87
N VAL A 397 -33.77 -24.29 -6.13
CA VAL A 397 -32.54 -23.62 -6.57
C VAL A 397 -32.62 -22.16 -6.14
N TYR A 398 -31.53 -21.67 -5.57
CA TYR A 398 -31.33 -20.32 -5.07
C TYR A 398 -29.92 -19.86 -5.44
N GLU A 399 -29.61 -18.62 -5.12
CA GLU A 399 -28.27 -18.08 -5.23
C GLU A 399 -27.88 -17.32 -3.97
N ILE A 400 -26.61 -17.44 -3.60
CA ILE A 400 -25.96 -16.69 -2.54
C ILE A 400 -25.34 -15.46 -3.19
N ARG A 401 -25.59 -14.28 -2.63
CA ARG A 401 -24.98 -13.03 -3.08
C ARG A 401 -24.32 -12.26 -1.96
N GLU A 402 -23.23 -11.58 -2.32
CA GLU A 402 -22.71 -10.48 -1.52
C GLU A 402 -23.70 -9.33 -1.44
N LYS A 403 -23.71 -8.65 -0.29
CA LYS A 403 -24.54 -7.47 -0.06
C LYS A 403 -23.68 -6.21 -0.18
N VAL A 404 -23.52 -5.73 -1.40
CA VAL A 404 -22.69 -4.55 -1.74
C VAL A 404 -23.13 -3.27 -1.01
N ASP A 405 -24.43 -3.16 -0.70
CA ASP A 405 -25.00 -2.03 0.04
C ASP A 405 -24.92 -2.19 1.56
N ASP A 406 -24.04 -3.05 2.07
CA ASP A 406 -23.73 -3.22 3.48
C ASP A 406 -22.30 -2.79 3.77
N ALA A 407 -22.07 -2.10 4.89
CA ALA A 407 -20.75 -1.59 5.23
C ALA A 407 -19.70 -2.69 5.46
N ASP A 408 -20.12 -3.91 5.80
CA ASP A 408 -19.24 -5.08 5.89
C ASP A 408 -18.56 -5.38 4.53
N PHE A 409 -19.23 -5.11 3.40
CA PHE A 409 -18.64 -5.21 2.06
C PHE A 409 -17.61 -4.11 1.81
N THR A 410 -17.98 -2.85 2.03
CA THR A 410 -17.12 -1.70 1.72
C THR A 410 -15.93 -1.59 2.68
N GLU A 411 -16.07 -2.06 3.92
CA GLU A 411 -14.98 -2.13 4.88
C GLU A 411 -13.92 -3.14 4.43
N TYR A 412 -14.34 -4.33 3.97
CA TYR A 412 -13.41 -5.36 3.51
C TYR A 412 -12.66 -4.97 2.23
N TYR A 413 -13.39 -4.58 1.17
CA TYR A 413 -12.77 -4.33 -0.13
C TYR A 413 -12.10 -2.96 -0.23
N ASP A 414 -12.63 -1.95 0.47
CA ASP A 414 -12.25 -0.55 0.23
C ASP A 414 -11.77 0.18 1.48
N ASN A 415 -11.76 -0.48 2.64
CA ASN A 415 -11.44 0.12 3.93
C ASN A 415 -12.36 1.32 4.24
N GLN A 416 -13.64 1.20 3.88
CA GLN A 416 -14.69 2.19 4.13
C GLN A 416 -15.73 1.63 5.11
N ASP A 417 -15.53 1.89 6.40
CA ASP A 417 -16.49 1.53 7.44
C ASP A 417 -17.80 2.35 7.33
N LYS A 418 -18.82 1.93 8.07
CA LYS A 418 -20.14 2.58 8.07
C LYS A 418 -20.16 4.05 8.51
N PHE A 419 -19.12 4.54 9.19
CA PHE A 419 -19.01 5.94 9.64
C PHE A 419 -18.32 6.82 8.61
N ASN A 420 -17.57 6.20 7.69
CA ASN A 420 -16.82 6.84 6.62
C ASN A 420 -17.43 6.56 5.25
N LEU A 421 -18.73 6.30 5.17
CA LEU A 421 -19.43 5.92 3.95
C LEU A 421 -20.58 6.87 3.63
N GLN A 422 -20.68 7.30 2.37
CA GLN A 422 -21.87 7.95 1.81
C GLN A 422 -22.46 7.03 0.75
N TYR A 423 -23.68 6.53 0.96
CA TYR A 423 -24.31 5.57 0.07
C TYR A 423 -25.76 5.99 -0.18
N LEU A 424 -26.10 6.18 -1.44
CA LEU A 424 -27.43 6.59 -1.90
C LEU A 424 -28.09 5.48 -2.68
N LYS A 425 -29.38 5.31 -2.45
CA LYS A 425 -30.22 4.32 -3.13
C LYS A 425 -31.51 4.96 -3.55
N THR A 426 -31.99 4.57 -4.73
CA THR A 426 -33.27 4.98 -5.28
C THR A 426 -34.12 3.74 -5.44
N TRP A 427 -35.41 3.84 -5.07
CA TRP A 427 -36.50 2.94 -5.45
C TRP A 427 -37.82 3.74 -5.36
N GLY A 428 -38.15 4.45 -6.45
CA GLY A 428 -39.23 5.46 -6.50
C GLY A 428 -38.91 6.76 -5.75
N ASN A 429 -38.22 6.68 -4.61
CA ASN A 429 -37.63 7.80 -3.88
C ASN A 429 -36.14 7.51 -3.60
N THR A 430 -35.36 8.56 -3.41
CA THR A 430 -33.94 8.46 -3.00
C THR A 430 -33.80 8.56 -1.49
N TRP A 431 -32.99 7.69 -0.88
CA TRP A 431 -32.63 7.77 0.54
C TRP A 431 -31.12 7.59 0.75
N GLU A 432 -30.67 7.98 1.94
CA GLU A 432 -29.30 7.82 2.43
C GLU A 432 -29.22 6.52 3.22
N GLU A 433 -28.62 5.49 2.63
CA GLU A 433 -28.32 4.24 3.34
C GLU A 433 -27.21 4.47 4.37
N TYR A 434 -26.20 5.24 3.98
CA TYR A 434 -25.11 5.71 4.84
C TYR A 434 -24.79 7.18 4.56
N GLY A 435 -24.22 7.86 5.55
CA GLY A 435 -23.73 9.24 5.41
C GLY A 435 -24.80 10.33 5.60
N ALA A 436 -25.97 9.98 6.14
CA ALA A 436 -27.00 10.96 6.47
C ALA A 436 -26.51 11.98 7.52
N PRO A 437 -26.89 13.27 7.40
CA PRO A 437 -27.74 13.89 6.37
C PRO A 437 -26.95 14.50 5.19
N ASN A 438 -25.69 14.13 5.00
CA ASN A 438 -24.77 14.84 4.09
C ASN A 438 -24.72 14.22 2.69
N ALA A 439 -24.86 12.90 2.56
CA ALA A 439 -24.70 12.17 1.31
C ALA A 439 -25.59 12.74 0.18
N LEU A 440 -26.88 12.96 0.46
CA LEU A 440 -27.81 13.48 -0.55
C LEU A 440 -27.51 14.96 -0.90
N ASN A 441 -27.09 15.75 0.08
CA ASN A 441 -26.73 17.15 -0.14
C ASN A 441 -25.48 17.28 -1.01
N ASP A 442 -24.47 16.46 -0.76
CA ASP A 442 -23.22 16.45 -1.51
C ASP A 442 -23.44 15.98 -2.95
N TRP A 443 -24.26 14.95 -3.16
CA TRP A 443 -24.64 14.52 -4.51
C TRP A 443 -25.38 15.62 -5.28
N ASN A 444 -26.35 16.29 -4.64
CA ASN A 444 -27.06 17.40 -5.27
C ASN A 444 -26.15 18.59 -5.58
N ALA A 445 -25.15 18.87 -4.75
CA ALA A 445 -24.16 19.91 -5.02
C ALA A 445 -23.35 19.59 -6.28
N LEU A 446 -22.88 18.34 -6.44
CA LEU A 446 -22.19 17.87 -7.64
C LEU A 446 -23.09 17.98 -8.88
N LYS A 447 -24.32 17.46 -8.83
CA LYS A 447 -25.30 17.54 -9.91
C LYS A 447 -25.53 18.98 -10.37
N ASN A 448 -25.76 19.89 -9.42
CA ASN A 448 -25.99 21.31 -9.72
C ASN A 448 -24.73 21.98 -10.28
N TYR A 449 -23.55 21.61 -9.81
CA TYR A 449 -22.29 22.11 -10.35
C TYR A 449 -22.11 21.70 -11.81
N VAL A 450 -22.33 20.41 -12.12
CA VAL A 450 -22.27 19.91 -13.50
C VAL A 450 -23.24 20.71 -14.36
N ALA A 451 -24.52 20.80 -13.99
CA ALA A 451 -25.53 21.53 -14.76
C ALA A 451 -25.20 23.02 -15.01
N ALA A 452 -24.58 23.71 -14.05
CA ALA A 452 -24.32 25.15 -14.12
C ALA A 452 -23.03 25.55 -14.86
N ASN A 453 -22.13 24.61 -15.13
CA ASN A 453 -20.80 24.88 -15.67
C ASN A 453 -20.55 24.19 -17.01
N ASN A 454 -19.62 24.68 -17.81
CA ASN A 454 -19.20 24.03 -19.05
C ASN A 454 -18.19 22.90 -18.73
N MET A 455 -18.51 21.66 -19.09
CA MET A 455 -17.70 20.46 -18.83
C MET A 455 -16.54 20.26 -19.82
N GLY A 456 -16.50 21.03 -20.91
CA GLY A 456 -15.33 21.13 -21.79
C GLY A 456 -14.23 22.04 -21.22
N ASN A 457 -14.50 22.78 -20.14
CA ASN A 457 -13.47 23.54 -19.44
C ASN A 457 -12.67 22.62 -18.51
N ALA A 458 -11.34 22.57 -18.70
CA ALA A 458 -10.45 21.68 -17.94
C ALA A 458 -10.53 21.84 -16.42
N THR A 459 -10.67 23.07 -15.90
CA THR A 459 -10.76 23.31 -14.45
C THR A 459 -12.08 22.80 -13.87
N ASN A 460 -13.19 23.04 -14.57
CA ASN A 460 -14.51 22.56 -14.13
C ASN A 460 -14.57 21.03 -14.18
N PHE A 461 -14.05 20.43 -15.25
CA PHE A 461 -14.01 18.98 -15.38
C PHE A 461 -13.08 18.35 -14.33
N ALA A 462 -11.93 18.95 -14.02
CA ALA A 462 -11.05 18.46 -12.96
C ALA A 462 -11.73 18.44 -11.58
N TYR A 463 -12.61 19.40 -11.29
CA TYR A 463 -13.44 19.34 -10.08
C TYR A 463 -14.40 18.16 -10.09
N VAL A 464 -15.09 17.91 -11.21
CA VAL A 464 -16.04 16.80 -11.35
C VAL A 464 -15.31 15.46 -11.29
N ASP A 465 -14.19 15.30 -12.01
CA ASP A 465 -13.35 14.12 -11.95
C ASP A 465 -12.84 13.86 -10.52
N GLY A 466 -12.53 14.90 -9.75
CA GLY A 466 -12.15 14.79 -8.35
C GLY A 466 -13.28 14.34 -7.40
N GLN A 467 -14.54 14.26 -7.87
CA GLN A 467 -15.70 13.88 -7.06
C GLN A 467 -16.45 12.66 -7.60
N LEU A 468 -16.43 12.43 -8.91
CA LEU A 468 -17.18 11.40 -9.61
C LEU A 468 -16.22 10.52 -10.41
N ASN A 469 -16.30 9.22 -10.21
CA ASN A 469 -15.76 8.27 -11.16
C ASN A 469 -16.70 8.25 -12.37
N TRP A 470 -16.48 9.18 -13.32
CA TRP A 470 -17.33 9.30 -14.50
C TRP A 470 -17.24 8.08 -15.42
N GLN A 471 -16.15 7.31 -15.36
CA GLN A 471 -16.05 6.02 -16.07
C GLN A 471 -17.01 4.98 -15.49
N SER A 472 -17.23 5.00 -14.17
CA SER A 472 -18.27 4.20 -13.50
C SER A 472 -19.67 4.54 -14.02
N LEU A 473 -19.97 5.83 -14.17
CA LEU A 473 -21.22 6.29 -14.77
C LEU A 473 -21.37 5.81 -16.22
N VAL A 474 -20.30 5.93 -17.01
CA VAL A 474 -20.28 5.43 -18.40
C VAL A 474 -20.56 3.92 -18.43
N ASP A 475 -19.82 3.12 -17.65
CA ASP A 475 -19.99 1.67 -17.63
C ASP A 475 -21.40 1.27 -17.16
N TYR A 476 -21.98 2.01 -16.20
CA TYR A 476 -23.37 1.81 -15.74
C TYR A 476 -24.39 2.04 -16.85
N PHE A 477 -24.23 3.08 -17.67
CA PHE A 477 -25.12 3.33 -18.80
C PHE A 477 -24.87 2.36 -19.96
N VAL A 478 -23.61 2.04 -20.25
CA VAL A 478 -23.21 1.13 -21.33
C VAL A 478 -23.80 -0.27 -21.11
N ILE A 479 -23.64 -0.84 -19.91
CA ILE A 479 -24.20 -2.16 -19.63
C ILE A 479 -25.72 -2.17 -19.67
N ASN A 480 -26.39 -1.20 -19.02
CA ASN A 480 -27.84 -1.15 -18.99
C ASN A 480 -28.45 -0.91 -20.38
N SER A 481 -27.78 -0.11 -21.22
CA SER A 481 -28.18 0.06 -22.62
C SER A 481 -27.97 -1.22 -23.43
N TYR A 482 -26.82 -1.89 -23.26
CA TYR A 482 -26.51 -3.11 -24.00
C TYR A 482 -27.51 -4.23 -23.69
N ILE A 483 -27.76 -4.51 -22.41
CA ILE A 483 -28.67 -5.59 -21.98
C ILE A 483 -30.15 -5.20 -22.11
N VAL A 484 -30.43 -3.98 -22.57
CA VAL A 484 -31.78 -3.41 -22.72
C VAL A 484 -32.54 -3.49 -21.38
N SER A 485 -31.91 -2.93 -20.34
CA SER A 485 -32.47 -2.93 -18.98
C SER A 485 -33.75 -2.12 -18.93
N GLN A 486 -34.80 -2.76 -18.42
CA GLN A 486 -36.16 -2.26 -18.40
C GLN A 486 -36.57 -1.68 -17.03
N ASP A 487 -35.75 -1.89 -15.99
CA ASP A 487 -36.03 -1.45 -14.62
C ASP A 487 -34.78 -0.95 -13.91
N TRP A 488 -34.34 0.26 -14.27
CA TRP A 488 -33.19 0.99 -13.72
C TRP A 488 -33.44 2.52 -13.76
N LEU A 489 -32.56 3.33 -13.16
CA LEU A 489 -32.67 4.79 -12.96
C LEU A 489 -33.72 5.23 -11.92
N ASN A 490 -35.03 5.07 -12.18
CA ASN A 490 -36.10 5.43 -11.22
C ASN A 490 -36.25 4.45 -10.06
N TRP A 491 -35.82 3.21 -10.22
CA TRP A 491 -36.13 2.14 -9.27
C TRP A 491 -34.91 1.40 -8.76
N ASN A 492 -34.00 0.96 -9.63
CA ASN A 492 -32.92 0.07 -9.23
C ASN A 492 -31.58 0.76 -9.43
N THR A 493 -31.33 1.81 -8.65
CA THR A 493 -30.11 2.62 -8.77
C THR A 493 -29.46 2.82 -7.41
N ALA A 494 -28.16 2.53 -7.34
CA ALA A 494 -27.35 2.68 -6.16
C ALA A 494 -25.99 3.29 -6.54
N TRP A 495 -25.51 4.23 -5.74
CA TRP A 495 -24.19 4.85 -5.92
C TRP A 495 -23.64 5.33 -4.58
N TRP A 496 -22.33 5.28 -4.44
CA TRP A 496 -21.69 5.54 -3.16
C TRP A 496 -20.28 6.13 -3.33
N ARG A 497 -19.73 6.64 -2.23
CA ARG A 497 -18.32 7.01 -2.12
C ARG A 497 -17.81 6.83 -0.68
N GLY A 498 -16.51 6.53 -0.59
CA GLY A 498 -15.77 6.49 0.66
C GLY A 498 -15.31 7.86 1.15
N MET A 499 -15.22 8.02 2.47
CA MET A 499 -14.76 9.22 3.16
C MET A 499 -13.49 8.97 3.98
N ASN A 500 -13.10 7.70 4.20
CA ASN A 500 -11.88 7.34 4.90
C ASN A 500 -10.66 7.76 4.04
N PRO A 501 -9.80 8.68 4.51
CA PRO A 501 -8.63 9.13 3.74
C PRO A 501 -7.67 7.99 3.39
N GLN A 502 -7.58 6.98 4.26
CA GLN A 502 -6.76 5.78 4.12
C GLN A 502 -7.44 4.67 3.31
N GLY A 503 -8.72 4.82 2.97
CA GLY A 503 -9.46 3.89 2.12
C GLY A 503 -9.45 4.28 0.64
N ASP A 504 -9.95 3.36 -0.18
CA ASP A 504 -10.12 3.54 -1.62
C ASP A 504 -11.56 3.97 -1.98
N HIS A 505 -11.86 4.13 -3.28
CA HIS A 505 -13.19 4.45 -3.82
C HIS A 505 -13.82 5.72 -3.22
N LYS A 506 -13.00 6.77 -3.12
CA LYS A 506 -13.38 8.10 -2.58
C LYS A 506 -14.19 8.99 -3.54
N LYS A 507 -14.35 8.56 -4.79
CA LYS A 507 -15.18 9.23 -5.81
C LYS A 507 -16.53 8.51 -5.90
N TRP A 508 -17.61 9.25 -6.18
CA TRP A 508 -18.92 8.66 -6.44
C TRP A 508 -18.81 7.62 -7.57
N ARG A 509 -19.32 6.41 -7.31
CA ARG A 509 -19.35 5.27 -8.24
C ARG A 509 -20.65 4.50 -8.11
N TYR A 510 -20.99 3.72 -9.12
CA TYR A 510 -22.26 3.02 -9.22
C TYR A 510 -22.16 1.56 -8.80
N THR A 511 -23.26 1.06 -8.29
CA THR A 511 -23.48 -0.35 -7.93
C THR A 511 -24.58 -0.91 -8.80
N LEU A 512 -24.36 -2.07 -9.40
CA LEU A 512 -25.43 -2.79 -10.06
C LEU A 512 -26.46 -3.28 -9.04
N TRP A 513 -27.74 -3.14 -9.38
CA TRP A 513 -28.84 -3.44 -8.49
C TRP A 513 -29.96 -4.10 -9.29
N ASP A 514 -30.35 -5.32 -8.92
CA ASP A 514 -31.58 -5.99 -9.38
C ASP A 514 -31.73 -6.01 -10.92
N MET A 515 -30.89 -6.82 -11.56
CA MET A 515 -30.71 -6.90 -13.01
C MET A 515 -31.52 -8.07 -13.63
N ASP A 516 -32.74 -8.31 -13.14
CA ASP A 516 -33.64 -9.37 -13.60
C ASP A 516 -34.52 -8.95 -14.78
N ALA A 517 -34.88 -7.67 -14.89
CA ALA A 517 -35.69 -7.08 -15.98
C ALA A 517 -34.85 -6.67 -17.21
N VAL A 518 -34.24 -7.66 -17.88
CA VAL A 518 -33.26 -7.46 -18.96
C VAL A 518 -33.50 -8.42 -20.13
N PHE A 519 -32.91 -8.16 -21.30
CA PHE A 519 -32.99 -9.03 -22.48
C PHE A 519 -34.44 -9.36 -22.90
N GLY A 520 -35.29 -8.34 -22.92
CA GLY A 520 -36.71 -8.45 -23.32
C GLY A 520 -37.61 -9.13 -22.27
N HIS A 521 -37.08 -9.39 -21.06
CA HIS A 521 -37.83 -9.95 -19.95
C HIS A 521 -38.44 -8.85 -19.06
N TYR A 522 -39.63 -9.14 -18.54
CA TYR A 522 -40.34 -8.35 -17.54
C TYR A 522 -40.85 -6.96 -18.00
N VAL A 523 -41.27 -6.14 -17.05
CA VAL A 523 -41.99 -4.86 -17.27
C VAL A 523 -41.02 -3.72 -17.51
N ASN A 524 -41.33 -2.86 -18.49
CA ASN A 524 -40.59 -1.63 -18.77
C ASN A 524 -40.98 -0.49 -17.80
N TYR A 525 -40.41 -0.52 -16.60
CA TYR A 525 -40.62 0.49 -15.56
C TYR A 525 -39.81 1.77 -15.78
N THR A 526 -38.65 1.68 -16.44
CA THR A 526 -37.84 2.85 -16.80
C THR A 526 -38.49 3.67 -17.92
N GLY A 527 -39.28 3.03 -18.77
CA GLY A 527 -39.84 3.64 -19.96
C GLY A 527 -38.82 3.77 -21.09
N ILE A 528 -37.94 2.77 -21.26
CA ILE A 528 -37.01 2.75 -22.39
C ILE A 528 -37.80 2.78 -23.72
N PRO A 529 -37.36 3.52 -24.75
CA PRO A 529 -38.11 3.71 -26.00
C PRO A 529 -38.36 2.43 -26.81
N ASP A 530 -37.38 1.52 -26.79
CA ASP A 530 -37.41 0.24 -27.48
C ASP A 530 -36.85 -0.82 -26.52
N ASN A 531 -37.60 -1.92 -26.33
CA ASN A 531 -37.23 -3.03 -25.47
C ASN A 531 -36.91 -4.32 -26.26
N THR A 532 -36.70 -4.19 -27.58
CA THR A 532 -36.28 -5.28 -28.46
C THR A 532 -34.76 -5.34 -28.58
N PRO A 533 -34.19 -6.41 -29.18
CA PRO A 533 -32.74 -6.48 -29.45
C PRO A 533 -32.20 -5.34 -30.32
N ASN A 534 -33.05 -4.65 -31.08
CA ASN A 534 -32.67 -3.57 -31.99
C ASN A 534 -32.62 -2.19 -31.32
N ALA A 535 -32.80 -2.10 -30.00
CA ALA A 535 -32.82 -0.81 -29.30
C ALA A 535 -31.50 -0.03 -29.50
N ASP A 536 -31.59 1.16 -30.08
CA ASP A 536 -30.40 2.00 -30.31
C ASP A 536 -29.63 2.28 -28.99
N PRO A 537 -28.29 2.16 -28.97
CA PRO A 537 -27.49 2.39 -27.76
C PRO A 537 -27.68 3.76 -27.12
N CYS A 538 -27.90 4.79 -27.95
CA CYS A 538 -28.14 6.17 -27.52
C CYS A 538 -29.54 6.40 -26.92
N ASN A 539 -30.44 5.39 -26.94
CA ASN A 539 -31.73 5.49 -26.25
C ASN A 539 -31.57 5.76 -24.75
N ALA A 540 -30.47 5.28 -24.14
CA ALA A 540 -30.17 5.47 -22.73
C ALA A 540 -29.79 6.93 -22.38
N GLU A 541 -29.26 7.71 -23.33
CA GLU A 541 -28.72 9.06 -23.10
C GLU A 541 -29.79 10.12 -22.86
N ASN A 542 -31.00 9.87 -23.34
CA ASN A 542 -32.12 10.81 -23.30
C ASN A 542 -33.33 10.24 -22.57
N LEU A 543 -33.12 9.22 -21.73
CA LEU A 543 -34.17 8.73 -20.86
C LEU A 543 -34.68 9.89 -20.01
N PRO A 544 -35.99 9.92 -19.68
CA PRO A 544 -36.47 10.88 -18.69
C PRO A 544 -35.61 10.77 -17.42
N ASN A 545 -35.63 11.79 -16.57
CA ASN A 545 -35.07 11.73 -15.22
C ASN A 545 -36.18 11.40 -14.20
N PRO A 546 -36.83 10.22 -14.28
CA PRO A 546 -38.02 9.93 -13.49
C PRO A 546 -37.74 9.92 -11.98
N GLY A 547 -36.51 9.66 -11.55
CA GLY A 547 -36.13 9.71 -10.14
C GLY A 547 -35.58 11.06 -9.65
N GLY A 548 -35.25 12.01 -10.53
CA GLY A 548 -34.76 13.34 -10.17
C GLY A 548 -33.29 13.41 -9.70
N GLN A 549 -32.55 12.30 -9.78
CA GLN A 549 -31.17 12.20 -9.30
C GLN A 549 -30.15 12.84 -10.22
N GLY A 550 -30.49 13.08 -11.50
CA GLY A 550 -29.62 13.78 -12.44
C GLY A 550 -28.64 12.90 -13.22
N HIS A 551 -28.74 11.57 -13.15
CA HIS A 551 -27.77 10.67 -13.75
C HIS A 551 -27.67 10.86 -15.28
N THR A 552 -28.82 10.88 -15.96
CA THR A 552 -28.90 11.10 -17.40
C THR A 552 -28.42 12.50 -17.78
N GLU A 553 -28.81 13.54 -17.04
CA GLU A 553 -28.36 14.91 -17.31
C GLU A 553 -26.86 15.10 -17.11
N ILE A 554 -26.28 14.42 -16.11
CA ILE A 554 -24.83 14.44 -15.89
C ILE A 554 -24.14 13.74 -17.07
N LEU A 555 -24.57 12.53 -17.44
CA LEU A 555 -23.96 11.80 -18.56
C LEU A 555 -24.06 12.62 -19.85
N GLN A 556 -25.25 13.07 -20.22
CA GLN A 556 -25.49 13.86 -21.42
C GLN A 556 -24.60 15.09 -21.48
N LYS A 557 -24.51 15.84 -20.37
CA LYS A 557 -23.67 17.03 -20.33
C LYS A 557 -22.18 16.72 -20.45
N LEU A 558 -21.74 15.58 -19.91
CA LEU A 558 -20.35 15.15 -20.03
C LEU A 558 -20.02 14.72 -21.47
N ILE A 559 -20.88 13.93 -22.14
CA ILE A 559 -20.64 13.51 -23.52
C ILE A 559 -20.74 14.68 -24.51
N ASP A 560 -21.69 15.62 -24.31
CA ASP A 560 -21.90 16.73 -25.24
C ASP A 560 -20.79 17.80 -25.18
N GLU A 561 -20.20 18.01 -24.00
CA GLU A 561 -19.27 19.12 -23.77
C GLU A 561 -17.82 18.67 -23.57
N ASN A 562 -17.56 17.42 -23.19
CA ASN A 562 -16.21 16.92 -22.91
C ASN A 562 -15.78 15.83 -23.91
N PRO A 563 -14.87 16.15 -24.85
CA PRO A 563 -14.47 15.21 -25.91
C PRO A 563 -13.75 13.97 -25.39
N VAL A 564 -13.16 14.00 -24.19
CA VAL A 564 -12.53 12.81 -23.58
C VAL A 564 -13.60 11.84 -23.10
N VAL A 565 -14.68 12.35 -22.50
CA VAL A 565 -15.80 11.52 -22.03
C VAL A 565 -16.59 10.98 -23.22
N GLU A 566 -16.86 11.80 -24.24
CA GLU A 566 -17.49 11.38 -25.50
C GLU A 566 -16.70 10.23 -26.15
N GLN A 567 -15.38 10.45 -26.34
CA GLN A 567 -14.47 9.47 -26.91
C GLN A 567 -14.50 8.16 -26.11
N TYR A 568 -14.42 8.22 -24.77
CA TYR A 568 -14.47 7.04 -23.93
C TYR A 568 -15.83 6.34 -24.01
N TYR A 569 -16.96 7.07 -23.97
CA TYR A 569 -18.30 6.51 -24.00
C TYR A 569 -18.56 5.68 -25.27
N ILE A 570 -18.26 6.25 -26.44
CA ILE A 570 -18.48 5.58 -27.73
C ILE A 570 -17.51 4.40 -27.91
N THR A 571 -16.22 4.60 -27.63
CA THR A 571 -15.24 3.51 -27.78
C THR A 571 -15.40 2.41 -26.74
N ARG A 572 -15.98 2.70 -25.56
CA ARG A 572 -16.27 1.68 -24.55
C ARG A 572 -17.26 0.64 -25.06
N TYR A 573 -18.28 1.03 -25.84
CA TYR A 573 -19.12 0.05 -26.54
C TYR A 573 -18.32 -0.77 -27.53
N ALA A 574 -17.53 -0.13 -28.40
CA ALA A 574 -16.72 -0.81 -29.41
C ALA A 574 -15.75 -1.83 -28.79
N ASP A 575 -15.11 -1.49 -27.68
CA ASP A 575 -14.20 -2.37 -26.95
C ASP A 575 -14.92 -3.59 -26.38
N LEU A 576 -16.08 -3.37 -25.74
CA LEU A 576 -16.83 -4.44 -25.09
C LEU A 576 -17.44 -5.40 -26.12
N ILE A 577 -18.01 -4.92 -27.22
CA ILE A 577 -18.61 -5.81 -28.25
C ILE A 577 -17.57 -6.69 -28.96
N ASN A 578 -16.32 -6.23 -29.01
CA ASN A 578 -15.19 -6.99 -29.55
C ASN A 578 -14.53 -7.92 -28.52
N THR A 579 -15.01 -7.94 -27.28
CA THR A 579 -14.50 -8.76 -26.19
C THR A 579 -15.63 -9.44 -25.43
N TYR A 580 -15.97 -8.96 -24.24
CA TYR A 580 -16.87 -9.60 -23.29
C TYR A 580 -18.35 -9.51 -23.68
N PHE A 581 -18.74 -8.49 -24.45
CA PHE A 581 -20.10 -8.32 -24.97
C PHE A 581 -20.22 -8.82 -26.41
N SER A 582 -19.30 -9.69 -26.84
CA SER A 582 -19.47 -10.47 -28.06
C SER A 582 -20.50 -11.58 -27.85
N CYS A 583 -21.16 -12.02 -28.93
CA CYS A 583 -22.10 -13.15 -28.89
C CYS A 583 -21.41 -14.39 -28.31
N ASP A 584 -20.22 -14.71 -28.83
CA ASP A 584 -19.45 -15.89 -28.45
C ASP A 584 -19.13 -15.91 -26.95
N TYR A 585 -18.67 -14.79 -26.39
CA TYR A 585 -18.33 -14.73 -24.97
C TYR A 585 -19.56 -14.80 -24.08
N MET A 586 -20.61 -14.04 -24.38
CA MET A 586 -21.84 -14.04 -23.57
C MET A 586 -22.53 -15.41 -23.59
N ASN A 587 -22.59 -16.07 -24.75
CA ASN A 587 -23.14 -17.42 -24.84
C ASN A 587 -22.27 -18.44 -24.11
N PHE A 588 -20.94 -18.34 -24.22
CA PHE A 588 -20.02 -19.16 -23.44
C PHE A 588 -20.23 -18.98 -21.93
N LEU A 589 -20.39 -17.74 -21.48
CA LEU A 589 -20.65 -17.44 -20.07
C LEU A 589 -22.01 -18.00 -19.64
N LEU A 590 -23.07 -17.76 -20.40
CA LEU A 590 -24.42 -18.25 -20.13
C LEU A 590 -24.45 -19.79 -20.06
N ASP A 591 -23.81 -20.47 -21.03
CA ASP A 591 -23.62 -21.93 -21.04
C ASP A 591 -23.01 -22.42 -19.72
N SER A 592 -21.93 -21.76 -19.27
CA SER A 592 -21.22 -22.13 -18.05
C SER A 592 -22.07 -22.00 -16.79
N MET A 593 -23.00 -21.04 -16.77
CA MET A 593 -23.89 -20.78 -15.64
C MET A 593 -25.12 -21.69 -15.67
N ILE A 594 -25.75 -21.86 -16.83
CA ILE A 594 -26.87 -22.80 -17.03
C ILE A 594 -26.44 -24.23 -16.70
N ALA A 595 -25.23 -24.63 -17.09
CA ALA A 595 -24.68 -25.95 -16.77
C ALA A 595 -24.61 -26.24 -15.27
N GLN A 596 -24.46 -25.20 -14.42
CA GLN A 596 -24.44 -25.37 -12.97
C GLN A 596 -25.83 -25.62 -12.38
N ILE A 597 -26.85 -24.89 -12.84
CA ILE A 597 -28.21 -24.99 -12.26
C ILE A 597 -29.07 -26.09 -12.91
N GLN A 598 -28.82 -26.43 -14.17
CA GLN A 598 -29.62 -27.40 -14.94
C GLN A 598 -29.83 -28.75 -14.22
N PRO A 599 -28.81 -29.37 -13.58
CA PRO A 599 -29.00 -30.65 -12.88
C PRO A 599 -30.04 -30.59 -11.75
N GLU A 600 -30.21 -29.42 -11.12
CA GLU A 600 -31.12 -29.21 -10.00
C GLU A 600 -32.53 -28.74 -10.43
N MET A 601 -32.70 -28.30 -11.68
CA MET A 601 -33.97 -27.78 -12.18
C MET A 601 -35.10 -28.82 -12.15
N ALA A 602 -34.80 -30.11 -12.30
CA ALA A 602 -35.82 -31.15 -12.17
C ALA A 602 -36.43 -31.20 -10.75
N ALA A 603 -35.60 -31.09 -9.71
CA ALA A 603 -36.08 -31.04 -8.33
C ALA A 603 -36.79 -29.71 -8.03
N HIS A 604 -36.29 -28.61 -8.57
CA HIS A 604 -36.95 -27.30 -8.53
C HIS A 604 -38.38 -27.38 -9.10
N ILE A 605 -38.53 -27.88 -10.33
CA ILE A 605 -39.82 -28.03 -11.02
C ILE A 605 -40.78 -28.93 -10.25
N ASN A 606 -40.27 -30.03 -9.69
CA ASN A 606 -41.10 -30.91 -8.86
C ASN A 606 -41.68 -30.20 -7.62
N ARG A 607 -40.99 -29.19 -7.10
CA ARG A 607 -41.41 -28.43 -5.92
C ARG A 607 -42.36 -27.28 -6.26
N TRP A 608 -42.09 -26.55 -7.34
CA TRP A 608 -42.73 -25.27 -7.66
C TRP A 608 -43.64 -25.31 -8.90
N GLY A 609 -43.57 -26.36 -9.72
CA GLY A 609 -44.35 -26.50 -10.95
C GLY A 609 -43.53 -26.22 -12.22
N GLY A 610 -44.21 -26.11 -13.35
CA GLY A 610 -43.58 -25.93 -14.66
C GLY A 610 -43.15 -27.24 -15.33
N SER A 611 -42.25 -27.15 -16.31
CA SER A 611 -41.67 -28.28 -17.02
C SER A 611 -40.26 -27.96 -17.53
N MET A 612 -39.40 -28.99 -17.62
CA MET A 612 -38.04 -28.82 -18.16
C MET A 612 -38.05 -28.23 -19.56
N ALA A 613 -39.02 -28.63 -20.40
CA ALA A 613 -39.11 -28.15 -21.79
C ALA A 613 -39.45 -26.66 -21.87
N GLU A 614 -40.31 -26.17 -20.99
CA GLU A 614 -40.65 -24.74 -20.91
C GLU A 614 -39.46 -23.91 -20.41
N TRP A 615 -38.81 -24.34 -19.32
CA TRP A 615 -37.61 -23.66 -18.83
C TRP A 615 -36.50 -23.62 -19.89
N GLN A 616 -36.25 -24.73 -20.58
CA GLN A 616 -35.30 -24.79 -21.70
C GLN A 616 -35.70 -23.87 -22.87
N GLY A 617 -37.00 -23.75 -23.15
CA GLY A 617 -37.51 -22.80 -24.14
C GLY A 617 -37.23 -21.35 -23.74
N ASN A 618 -37.50 -20.98 -22.49
CA ASN A 618 -37.20 -19.63 -21.98
C ASN A 618 -35.70 -19.32 -22.02
N VAL A 619 -34.86 -20.32 -21.73
CA VAL A 619 -33.39 -20.19 -21.84
C VAL A 619 -32.98 -20.00 -23.29
N GLN A 620 -33.59 -20.72 -24.24
CA GLN A 620 -33.37 -20.50 -25.68
C GLN A 620 -33.78 -19.10 -26.12
N ASP A 621 -34.90 -18.57 -25.64
CA ASP A 621 -35.33 -17.20 -25.95
C ASP A 621 -34.30 -16.16 -25.46
N LEU A 622 -33.59 -16.43 -24.35
CA LEU A 622 -32.48 -15.59 -23.89
C LEU A 622 -31.27 -15.66 -24.82
N TYR A 623 -30.86 -16.85 -25.28
CA TYR A 623 -29.81 -17.00 -26.31
C TYR A 623 -30.17 -16.23 -27.58
N ASP A 624 -31.40 -16.42 -28.07
CA ASP A 624 -31.87 -15.77 -29.29
C ASP A 624 -31.87 -14.24 -29.16
N PHE A 625 -32.18 -13.70 -27.98
CA PHE A 625 -32.09 -12.26 -27.72
C PHE A 625 -30.63 -11.79 -27.72
N ILE A 626 -29.72 -12.51 -27.06
CA ILE A 626 -28.29 -12.19 -27.00
C ILE A 626 -27.69 -12.14 -28.41
N ASP A 627 -27.95 -13.16 -29.22
CA ASP A 627 -27.45 -13.26 -30.61
C ASP A 627 -27.98 -12.13 -31.48
N GLN A 628 -29.28 -11.82 -31.38
CA GLN A 628 -29.85 -10.70 -32.12
C GLN A 628 -29.30 -9.36 -31.64
N ARG A 629 -29.02 -9.23 -30.34
CA ARG A 629 -28.52 -7.98 -29.74
C ARG A 629 -27.11 -7.69 -30.20
N CYS A 630 -26.19 -8.64 -30.10
CA CYS A 630 -24.80 -8.42 -30.49
C CYS A 630 -24.68 -8.08 -31.99
N ASP A 631 -25.48 -8.69 -32.85
CA ASP A 631 -25.55 -8.38 -34.28
C ASP A 631 -26.06 -6.93 -34.52
N ALA A 632 -27.11 -6.53 -33.79
CA ALA A 632 -27.73 -5.21 -33.95
C ALA A 632 -26.85 -4.05 -33.44
N MET A 633 -25.99 -4.30 -32.45
CA MET A 633 -25.18 -3.24 -31.80
C MET A 633 -24.29 -2.46 -32.77
N THR A 634 -23.70 -3.14 -33.75
CA THR A 634 -22.83 -2.49 -34.75
C THR A 634 -23.59 -1.43 -35.56
N GLN A 635 -24.80 -1.78 -36.00
CA GLN A 635 -25.67 -0.85 -36.74
C GLN A 635 -26.18 0.27 -35.82
N GLY A 636 -26.61 -0.06 -34.60
CA GLY A 636 -27.07 0.94 -33.63
C GLY A 636 -26.01 1.98 -33.26
N LEU A 637 -24.75 1.58 -33.09
CA LEU A 637 -23.64 2.52 -32.85
C LEU A 637 -23.40 3.45 -34.05
N THR A 638 -23.52 2.91 -35.26
CA THR A 638 -23.39 3.68 -36.51
C THR A 638 -24.49 4.72 -36.64
N ASP A 639 -25.72 4.34 -36.31
CA ASP A 639 -26.89 5.20 -36.38
C ASP A 639 -26.86 6.31 -35.31
N CYS A 640 -26.34 6.01 -34.11
CA CYS A 640 -26.23 6.98 -33.01
C CYS A 640 -25.11 8.02 -33.21
N TYR A 641 -23.91 7.60 -33.65
CA TYR A 641 -22.70 8.44 -33.53
C TYR A 641 -22.01 8.78 -34.86
N GLN A 642 -22.71 8.67 -36.00
CA GLN A 642 -22.15 8.99 -37.33
C GLN A 642 -20.86 8.21 -37.65
N LEU A 643 -20.73 6.99 -37.13
CA LEU A 643 -19.58 6.14 -37.36
C LEU A 643 -19.57 5.58 -38.79
N THR A 644 -18.45 5.01 -39.20
CA THR A 644 -18.33 4.24 -40.45
C THR A 644 -17.64 2.91 -40.17
N GLY A 645 -17.86 1.93 -41.03
CA GLY A 645 -17.35 0.57 -40.83
C GLY A 645 -18.41 -0.34 -40.20
N PRO A 646 -18.03 -1.31 -39.34
CA PRO A 646 -16.69 -1.50 -38.78
C PRO A 646 -15.71 -2.05 -39.84
N PHE A 647 -14.42 -1.84 -39.62
CA PHE A 647 -13.35 -2.31 -40.49
C PHE A 647 -12.47 -3.30 -39.74
N ASP A 648 -12.02 -4.35 -40.42
CA ASP A 648 -11.12 -5.34 -39.85
C ASP A 648 -9.79 -4.70 -39.44
N VAL A 649 -9.38 -4.89 -38.19
CA VAL A 649 -8.10 -4.42 -37.68
C VAL A 649 -7.37 -5.56 -36.99
N THR A 650 -6.06 -5.63 -37.19
CA THR A 650 -5.18 -6.53 -36.44
C THR A 650 -4.22 -5.72 -35.58
N PHE A 651 -4.17 -6.03 -34.28
CA PHE A 651 -3.19 -5.50 -33.35
C PHE A 651 -2.14 -6.57 -33.06
N ASN A 652 -0.85 -6.24 -33.12
CA ASN A 652 0.23 -7.19 -32.88
C ASN A 652 1.43 -6.56 -32.17
N VAL A 653 2.27 -7.38 -31.54
CA VAL A 653 3.52 -6.95 -30.91
C VAL A 653 4.72 -7.62 -31.57
N ASN A 654 5.84 -6.91 -31.66
CA ASN A 654 7.08 -7.45 -32.21
C ASN A 654 8.30 -7.02 -31.38
N PRO A 655 9.18 -7.94 -30.93
CA PRO A 655 9.05 -9.39 -31.03
C PRO A 655 7.84 -9.95 -30.23
N ALA A 656 7.46 -11.20 -30.49
CA ALA A 656 6.40 -11.81 -29.70
C ALA A 656 6.80 -11.85 -28.21
N LEU A 657 5.85 -11.58 -27.31
CA LEU A 657 6.05 -11.53 -25.85
C LEU A 657 6.98 -10.41 -25.36
N SER A 658 7.17 -9.34 -26.13
CA SER A 658 7.98 -8.19 -25.72
C SER A 658 7.20 -7.05 -25.07
N GLY A 659 5.87 -7.06 -25.20
CA GLY A 659 5.01 -5.97 -24.75
C GLY A 659 3.53 -6.27 -24.96
N GLU A 660 2.70 -5.30 -24.62
CA GLU A 660 1.25 -5.33 -24.72
C GLU A 660 0.73 -4.03 -25.35
N ILE A 661 -0.44 -4.10 -25.99
CA ILE A 661 -1.16 -2.96 -26.57
C ILE A 661 -2.49 -2.82 -25.83
N LYS A 662 -2.69 -1.66 -25.22
CA LYS A 662 -4.02 -1.21 -24.79
C LYS A 662 -4.70 -0.54 -25.96
N VAL A 663 -5.88 -1.02 -26.33
CA VAL A 663 -6.75 -0.41 -27.34
C VAL A 663 -7.92 0.24 -26.62
N ASN A 664 -7.99 1.57 -26.68
CA ASN A 664 -8.92 2.41 -25.92
C ASN A 664 -8.94 2.05 -24.43
N SER A 665 -9.98 1.35 -23.97
CA SER A 665 -10.18 0.97 -22.58
C SER A 665 -9.72 -0.45 -22.23
N ILE A 666 -9.41 -1.30 -23.21
CA ILE A 666 -9.11 -2.72 -23.02
C ILE A 666 -7.68 -3.10 -23.42
N TRP A 667 -7.10 -4.07 -22.74
CA TRP A 667 -5.88 -4.72 -23.18
C TRP A 667 -6.22 -5.76 -24.24
N ALA A 668 -5.48 -5.79 -25.35
CA ALA A 668 -5.69 -6.81 -26.36
C ALA A 668 -5.49 -8.21 -25.75
N PRO A 669 -6.47 -9.13 -25.90
CA PRO A 669 -6.48 -10.40 -25.17
C PRO A 669 -5.45 -11.41 -25.68
N SER A 670 -4.91 -11.21 -26.89
CA SER A 670 -3.92 -12.09 -27.52
C SER A 670 -3.16 -11.35 -28.62
N TYR A 671 -2.09 -11.93 -29.19
CA TYR A 671 -1.39 -11.36 -30.34
C TYR A 671 -1.05 -12.45 -31.38
N PRO A 672 -1.31 -12.24 -32.67
CA PRO A 672 -2.07 -11.11 -33.24
C PRO A 672 -3.54 -11.16 -32.81
N TRP A 673 -4.12 -10.02 -32.43
CA TRP A 673 -5.54 -9.88 -32.16
C TRP A 673 -6.25 -9.27 -33.36
N THR A 674 -7.03 -10.08 -34.05
CA THR A 674 -7.87 -9.65 -35.18
C THR A 674 -9.29 -9.39 -34.71
N THR A 675 -9.79 -8.20 -34.99
CA THR A 675 -11.08 -7.69 -34.52
C THR A 675 -11.60 -6.62 -35.49
N SER A 676 -12.64 -5.87 -35.14
CA SER A 676 -13.19 -4.81 -36.00
C SER A 676 -13.42 -3.50 -35.24
N TYR A 677 -13.02 -2.37 -35.81
CA TYR A 677 -13.21 -1.05 -35.17
C TYR A 677 -13.83 -0.04 -36.15
N PHE A 678 -14.43 1.00 -35.59
CA PHE A 678 -15.16 2.01 -36.35
C PHE A 678 -14.27 3.18 -36.79
N GLY A 679 -14.56 3.70 -37.98
CA GLY A 679 -14.07 5.00 -38.43
C GLY A 679 -15.00 6.13 -38.04
N GLY A 680 -14.50 7.37 -38.11
CA GLY A 680 -15.23 8.56 -37.64
C GLY A 680 -14.99 8.86 -36.15
N ILE A 681 -14.30 7.96 -35.45
CA ILE A 681 -13.78 8.13 -34.10
C ILE A 681 -12.33 7.63 -34.04
N ALA A 682 -11.51 8.20 -33.15
CA ALA A 682 -10.14 7.73 -32.98
C ALA A 682 -10.13 6.37 -32.25
N THR A 683 -9.22 5.48 -32.63
CA THR A 683 -8.85 4.31 -31.84
C THR A 683 -7.55 4.64 -31.12
N ASN A 684 -7.63 4.86 -29.81
CA ASN A 684 -6.48 5.17 -28.97
C ASN A 684 -5.69 3.90 -28.69
N VAL A 685 -4.36 3.98 -28.74
CA VAL A 685 -3.46 2.85 -28.48
C VAL A 685 -2.36 3.24 -27.51
N ILE A 686 -2.02 2.34 -26.59
CA ILE A 686 -0.87 2.48 -25.68
C ILE A 686 -0.02 1.21 -25.77
N ALA A 687 1.26 1.35 -26.08
CA ALA A 687 2.23 0.26 -26.02
C ALA A 687 2.88 0.21 -24.64
N GLN A 688 2.75 -0.91 -23.94
CA GLN A 688 3.41 -1.15 -22.66
C GLN A 688 4.47 -2.23 -22.83
N PRO A 689 5.77 -1.94 -22.62
CA PRO A 689 6.80 -2.96 -22.67
C PRO A 689 6.68 -3.94 -21.50
N LEU A 690 6.99 -5.22 -21.76
CA LEU A 690 7.22 -6.21 -20.72
C LEU A 690 8.65 -6.10 -20.18
N THR A 691 8.91 -6.69 -19.01
CA THR A 691 10.23 -6.66 -18.37
C THR A 691 11.36 -7.10 -19.33
N GLY A 692 12.42 -6.30 -19.41
CA GLY A 692 13.56 -6.52 -20.30
C GLY A 692 13.39 -5.94 -21.69
N TYR A 693 12.34 -5.15 -21.93
CA TYR A 693 12.10 -4.45 -23.19
C TYR A 693 11.77 -2.96 -22.96
N ILE A 694 11.97 -2.16 -23.99
CA ILE A 694 11.48 -0.78 -24.11
C ILE A 694 10.71 -0.63 -25.42
N PHE A 695 9.70 0.25 -25.43
CA PHE A 695 8.98 0.58 -26.65
C PHE A 695 9.87 1.37 -27.61
N ASP A 696 9.86 1.00 -28.89
CA ASP A 696 10.67 1.62 -29.94
C ASP A 696 9.80 2.49 -30.86
N HIS A 697 8.88 1.86 -31.60
CA HIS A 697 7.96 2.58 -32.50
C HIS A 697 6.71 1.78 -32.88
N TRP A 698 5.76 2.46 -33.53
CA TRP A 698 4.60 1.85 -34.16
C TRP A 698 4.79 1.65 -35.66
N GLU A 699 4.34 0.52 -36.19
CA GLU A 699 4.07 0.33 -37.62
C GLU A 699 2.57 0.20 -37.90
N PHE A 700 2.12 0.69 -39.06
CA PHE A 700 0.75 0.58 -39.52
C PHE A 700 0.68 0.42 -41.05
N THR A 701 -0.42 -0.12 -41.57
CA THR A 701 -0.60 -0.37 -43.01
C THR A 701 -1.18 0.84 -43.75
N VAL A 702 -2.14 1.54 -43.15
CA VAL A 702 -2.84 2.66 -43.79
C VAL A 702 -2.51 3.99 -43.11
N GLY A 703 -2.86 4.13 -41.83
CA GLY A 703 -2.64 5.32 -41.00
C GLY A 703 -3.05 6.67 -41.63
N PRO A 704 -2.37 7.77 -41.28
CA PRO A 704 -1.29 7.87 -40.29
C PRO A 704 -1.82 7.80 -38.85
N MET A 705 -0.90 7.56 -37.91
CA MET A 705 -1.15 7.83 -36.49
C MET A 705 -1.25 9.34 -36.20
N ALA A 706 -1.93 9.70 -35.12
CA ALA A 706 -2.15 11.09 -34.72
C ALA A 706 -0.88 11.78 -34.19
N LEU A 707 -0.05 11.04 -33.45
CA LEU A 707 1.25 11.47 -32.93
C LEU A 707 2.40 10.73 -33.64
N GLY A 708 3.65 11.15 -33.37
CA GLY A 708 4.83 10.50 -33.91
C GLY A 708 4.89 9.01 -33.55
N ILE A 709 5.40 8.16 -34.46
CA ILE A 709 5.42 6.71 -34.28
C ILE A 709 6.25 6.23 -33.08
N ASN A 710 7.15 7.07 -32.55
CA ASN A 710 7.96 6.76 -31.37
C ASN A 710 7.27 7.18 -30.05
N GLN A 711 5.99 7.56 -30.08
CA GLN A 711 5.20 7.82 -28.87
C GLN A 711 4.43 6.56 -28.51
N ASP A 712 4.69 6.03 -27.32
CA ASP A 712 4.04 4.84 -26.78
C ASP A 712 2.51 4.99 -26.66
N THR A 713 2.05 6.21 -26.39
CA THR A 713 0.64 6.61 -26.39
C THR A 713 0.30 7.33 -27.69
N ASN A 714 -0.63 6.77 -28.47
CA ASN A 714 -1.00 7.30 -29.77
C ASN A 714 -2.48 7.04 -30.10
N SER A 715 -2.94 7.44 -31.28
CA SER A 715 -4.24 7.08 -31.80
C SER A 715 -4.25 6.99 -33.32
N ILE A 716 -5.21 6.25 -33.87
CA ILE A 716 -5.34 6.02 -35.31
C ILE A 716 -6.83 6.05 -35.71
N ASN A 717 -7.15 6.62 -36.87
CA ASN A 717 -8.51 6.60 -37.41
C ASN A 717 -8.65 5.43 -38.40
N ILE A 718 -9.47 4.45 -38.07
CA ILE A 718 -9.63 3.22 -38.86
C ILE A 718 -10.66 3.48 -39.97
N LEU A 719 -10.22 3.62 -41.22
CA LEU A 719 -11.10 3.94 -42.36
C LEU A 719 -11.23 2.81 -43.40
N GLN A 720 -10.42 1.77 -43.24
CA GLN A 720 -10.37 0.57 -44.06
C GLN A 720 -9.61 -0.52 -43.28
N PRO A 721 -9.45 -1.75 -43.79
CA PRO A 721 -8.69 -2.77 -43.09
C PRO A 721 -7.28 -2.30 -42.71
N GLU A 722 -6.88 -2.52 -41.47
CA GLU A 722 -5.67 -1.95 -40.87
C GLU A 722 -4.89 -3.02 -40.09
N ASN A 723 -3.57 -2.88 -40.02
CA ASN A 723 -2.72 -3.68 -39.15
C ASN A 723 -1.80 -2.74 -38.38
N VAL A 724 -1.88 -2.76 -37.05
CA VAL A 724 -1.14 -1.89 -36.14
C VAL A 724 -0.20 -2.77 -35.30
N VAL A 725 1.09 -2.48 -35.35
CA VAL A 725 2.12 -3.26 -34.66
C VAL A 725 2.94 -2.36 -33.74
N ALA A 726 3.04 -2.74 -32.46
CA ALA A 726 3.98 -2.12 -31.52
C ALA A 726 5.32 -2.86 -31.57
N PHE A 727 6.39 -2.14 -31.87
CA PHE A 727 7.76 -2.65 -31.86
C PHE A 727 8.44 -2.32 -30.54
N PHE A 728 9.13 -3.32 -29.99
CA PHE A 728 9.92 -3.23 -28.78
C PHE A 728 11.33 -3.74 -29.04
N ILE A 729 12.28 -3.20 -28.29
CA ILE A 729 13.69 -3.63 -28.31
C ILE A 729 14.13 -4.01 -26.90
N ALA A 730 15.18 -4.83 -26.79
CA ALA A 730 15.70 -5.23 -25.49
C ALA A 730 16.16 -4.00 -24.70
N ASP A 731 15.81 -3.96 -23.41
CA ASP A 731 16.27 -2.95 -22.48
C ASP A 731 17.76 -3.21 -22.18
N ASN A 732 18.63 -2.24 -22.50
CA ASN A 732 20.07 -2.30 -22.27
C ASN A 732 20.53 -1.02 -21.57
N PRO A 733 20.29 -0.90 -20.26
CA PRO A 733 20.59 0.32 -19.51
C PRO A 733 22.10 0.50 -19.31
N ASP A 734 22.48 1.75 -19.03
CA ASP A 734 23.78 2.20 -18.53
C ASP A 734 23.56 2.50 -17.04
N LEU A 735 24.07 1.63 -16.16
CA LEU A 735 23.72 1.60 -14.73
C LEU A 735 24.42 2.68 -13.91
N ASP A 736 25.64 3.07 -14.29
CA ASP A 736 26.43 4.08 -13.60
C ASP A 736 26.52 5.43 -14.34
N GLY A 737 25.97 5.49 -15.55
CA GLY A 737 25.77 6.71 -16.32
C GLY A 737 27.04 7.24 -16.95
N ASP A 738 28.03 6.37 -17.19
CA ASP A 738 29.34 6.76 -17.67
C ASP A 738 29.43 6.88 -19.21
N GLY A 739 28.41 6.38 -19.92
CA GLY A 739 28.29 6.37 -21.37
C GLY A 739 28.51 5.01 -22.04
N VAL A 740 28.75 3.93 -21.28
CA VAL A 740 28.85 2.55 -21.74
C VAL A 740 27.63 1.76 -21.26
N THR A 741 27.08 0.87 -22.10
CA THR A 741 25.93 0.06 -21.67
C THR A 741 26.39 -1.18 -20.90
N ASN A 742 25.56 -1.71 -20.00
CA ASN A 742 25.89 -2.90 -19.21
C ASN A 742 26.38 -4.10 -20.05
N THR A 743 25.84 -4.25 -21.27
CA THR A 743 26.25 -5.33 -22.20
C THR A 743 27.63 -5.06 -22.80
N ASP A 744 27.95 -3.80 -23.09
CA ASP A 744 29.25 -3.39 -23.61
C ASP A 744 30.31 -3.46 -22.51
N GLU A 745 29.98 -3.07 -21.28
CA GLU A 745 30.87 -3.18 -20.11
C GLU A 745 31.26 -4.63 -19.82
N ALA A 746 30.29 -5.54 -19.85
CA ALA A 746 30.57 -6.98 -19.74
C ALA A 746 31.51 -7.50 -20.84
N THR A 747 31.53 -6.85 -22.01
CA THR A 747 32.44 -7.19 -23.12
C THR A 747 33.82 -6.56 -22.93
N LEU A 748 33.88 -5.35 -22.38
CA LEU A 748 35.10 -4.60 -22.10
C LEU A 748 35.81 -5.08 -20.82
N GLY A 749 35.10 -5.76 -19.91
CA GLY A 749 35.60 -6.21 -18.62
C GLY A 749 35.53 -5.14 -17.53
N THR A 750 34.83 -4.03 -17.78
CA THR A 750 34.54 -2.96 -16.82
C THR A 750 33.37 -3.33 -15.91
N ASP A 751 33.22 -2.64 -14.76
CA ASP A 751 32.19 -2.94 -13.75
C ASP A 751 30.92 -2.10 -13.99
N PRO A 752 29.76 -2.72 -14.32
CA PRO A 752 28.49 -2.03 -14.60
C PRO A 752 27.86 -1.21 -13.49
N GLN A 753 28.56 -0.97 -12.40
CA GLN A 753 28.10 -0.14 -11.28
C GLN A 753 29.15 0.90 -10.88
N ASN A 754 30.29 0.94 -11.56
CA ASN A 754 31.41 1.79 -11.22
C ASN A 754 31.87 2.55 -12.46
N PRO A 755 31.60 3.87 -12.52
CA PRO A 755 31.87 4.64 -13.72
C PRO A 755 33.37 4.78 -14.03
N ASP A 756 34.27 4.43 -13.12
CA ASP A 756 35.74 4.47 -13.29
C ASP A 756 36.33 3.17 -12.73
N THR A 757 36.47 2.15 -13.58
CA THR A 757 36.82 0.78 -13.16
C THR A 757 38.23 0.68 -12.60
N ASP A 758 39.21 1.40 -13.14
CA ASP A 758 40.61 1.31 -12.73
C ASP A 758 41.06 2.40 -11.74
N GLY A 759 40.21 3.38 -11.47
CA GLY A 759 40.39 4.40 -10.43
C GLY A 759 41.39 5.49 -10.81
N ASP A 760 41.65 5.69 -12.10
CA ASP A 760 42.61 6.69 -12.58
C ASP A 760 42.04 8.13 -12.59
N GLY A 761 40.72 8.26 -12.39
CA GLY A 761 39.98 9.52 -12.37
C GLY A 761 39.32 9.90 -13.70
N VAL A 762 39.40 9.05 -14.73
CA VAL A 762 38.65 9.14 -15.99
C VAL A 762 37.61 8.02 -16.02
N ASN A 763 36.40 8.31 -16.50
CA ASN A 763 35.33 7.32 -16.53
C ASN A 763 35.45 6.38 -17.75
N ASP A 764 35.00 5.13 -17.64
CA ASP A 764 35.25 4.08 -18.64
C ASP A 764 34.72 4.49 -20.03
N GLY A 765 33.56 5.14 -20.08
CA GLY A 765 32.96 5.67 -21.31
C GLY A 765 33.81 6.74 -22.00
N THR A 766 34.48 7.62 -21.25
CA THR A 766 35.40 8.60 -21.84
C THR A 766 36.65 7.93 -22.37
N GLU A 767 37.13 6.88 -21.70
CA GLU A 767 38.31 6.15 -22.11
C GLU A 767 38.11 5.34 -23.37
N VAL A 768 36.99 4.61 -23.46
CA VAL A 768 36.57 3.89 -24.66
C VAL A 768 36.43 4.85 -25.84
N ALA A 769 35.83 6.03 -25.62
CA ALA A 769 35.68 7.04 -26.67
C ALA A 769 37.01 7.63 -27.15
N ASN A 770 38.00 7.76 -26.25
CA ASN A 770 39.31 8.34 -26.54
C ASN A 770 40.38 7.29 -26.92
N GLY A 771 40.08 5.99 -26.78
CA GLY A 771 40.97 4.88 -27.08
C GLY A 771 42.05 4.63 -26.01
N SER A 772 41.87 5.10 -24.78
CA SER A 772 42.65 4.65 -23.61
C SER A 772 42.08 3.34 -23.06
N ASN A 773 42.80 2.69 -22.13
CA ASN A 773 42.43 1.39 -21.59
C ASN A 773 41.78 1.52 -20.20
N PRO A 774 40.46 1.29 -20.07
CA PRO A 774 39.70 1.48 -18.82
C PRO A 774 39.95 0.44 -17.72
N LEU A 775 41.04 -0.32 -17.85
CA LEU A 775 41.46 -1.35 -16.90
C LEU A 775 42.92 -1.13 -16.45
N ASN A 776 43.53 -0.01 -16.85
CA ASN A 776 44.92 0.28 -16.58
C ASN A 776 45.06 1.65 -15.89
N PRO A 777 45.36 1.68 -14.59
CA PRO A 777 45.42 2.91 -13.81
C PRO A 777 46.52 3.90 -14.27
N CYS A 778 47.42 3.50 -15.16
CA CYS A 778 48.42 4.38 -15.78
C CYS A 778 47.98 4.96 -17.14
N SER A 779 46.75 4.72 -17.58
CA SER A 779 46.24 5.08 -18.89
C SER A 779 44.83 5.64 -18.76
N PRO A 780 44.59 6.93 -19.09
CA PRO A 780 45.55 7.92 -19.57
C PRO A 780 46.34 8.61 -18.44
N ASN A 781 45.99 8.41 -17.18
CA ASN A 781 46.54 9.20 -16.08
C ASN A 781 47.76 8.56 -15.41
N LEU A 782 48.97 8.88 -15.90
CA LEU A 782 50.24 8.49 -15.26
C LEU A 782 50.43 9.03 -13.83
N ASN A 783 49.60 9.98 -13.38
CA ASN A 783 49.65 10.51 -12.02
C ASN A 783 48.54 9.93 -11.13
N ALA A 784 47.82 8.91 -11.58
CA ALA A 784 46.85 8.22 -10.74
C ALA A 784 47.53 7.67 -9.49
N ALA A 785 46.82 7.69 -8.37
CA ALA A 785 47.38 7.33 -7.07
C ALA A 785 47.88 5.87 -7.02
N ASN A 786 47.28 5.01 -7.84
CA ASN A 786 47.54 3.58 -7.99
C ASN A 786 48.36 3.24 -9.24
N CYS A 787 48.87 4.23 -9.99
CA CYS A 787 49.76 3.97 -11.13
C CYS A 787 51.18 3.60 -10.65
N ASP A 788 51.71 2.51 -11.18
CA ASP A 788 53.06 1.96 -11.01
C ASP A 788 53.59 1.66 -12.42
N SER A 789 54.44 2.54 -12.95
CA SER A 789 54.75 2.54 -14.39
C SER A 789 55.81 1.52 -14.80
N ASP A 790 56.73 1.16 -13.90
CA ASP A 790 57.79 0.18 -14.16
C ASP A 790 57.55 -1.18 -13.48
N GLY A 791 56.50 -1.29 -12.67
CA GLY A 791 55.97 -2.54 -12.13
C GLY A 791 56.85 -3.13 -11.04
N ASP A 792 57.60 -2.29 -10.34
CA ASP A 792 58.55 -2.69 -9.31
C ASP A 792 57.89 -2.92 -7.94
N GLY A 793 56.62 -2.49 -7.79
CA GLY A 793 55.81 -2.60 -6.59
C GLY A 793 55.64 -1.31 -5.79
N ILE A 794 56.24 -0.20 -6.24
CA ILE A 794 56.07 1.14 -5.70
C ILE A 794 55.26 1.98 -6.69
N THR A 795 54.24 2.70 -6.21
CA THR A 795 53.48 3.60 -7.10
C THR A 795 54.29 4.85 -7.41
N ASN A 796 54.10 5.45 -8.60
CA ASN A 796 54.81 6.66 -9.02
C ASN A 796 54.80 7.78 -7.95
N PRO A 797 53.68 8.05 -7.23
CA PRO A 797 53.69 9.04 -6.15
C PRO A 797 54.59 8.67 -4.97
N ASN A 798 54.70 7.38 -4.64
CA ASN A 798 55.55 6.89 -3.55
C ASN A 798 57.02 6.88 -3.94
N GLU A 799 57.35 6.57 -5.20
CA GLU A 799 58.71 6.71 -5.73
C GLU A 799 59.20 8.15 -5.67
N GLY A 800 58.33 9.12 -6.00
CA GLY A 800 58.62 10.53 -5.82
C GLY A 800 58.89 10.94 -4.36
N VAL A 801 58.36 10.21 -3.38
CA VAL A 801 58.67 10.41 -1.94
C VAL A 801 60.00 9.76 -1.57
N LEU A 802 60.30 8.60 -2.13
CA LEU A 802 61.53 7.84 -1.88
C LEU A 802 62.74 8.38 -2.66
N GLY A 803 62.50 9.21 -3.68
CA GLY A 803 63.54 9.75 -4.56
C GLY A 803 63.94 8.81 -5.69
N THR A 804 63.29 7.65 -5.80
CA THR A 804 63.49 6.65 -6.86
C THR A 804 62.85 7.10 -8.17
N ASN A 805 63.22 6.48 -9.28
CA ASN A 805 62.82 6.91 -10.63
C ASN A 805 61.60 6.11 -11.14
N PRO A 806 60.42 6.75 -11.34
CA PRO A 806 59.17 6.07 -11.72
C PRO A 806 59.09 5.36 -13.07
N ASN A 807 60.22 5.21 -13.77
CA ASN A 807 60.30 4.50 -15.03
C ASN A 807 61.52 3.58 -15.08
N ASN A 808 62.17 3.38 -13.94
CA ASN A 808 63.38 2.62 -13.83
C ASN A 808 63.33 1.84 -12.51
N PRO A 809 63.12 0.52 -12.58
CA PRO A 809 62.88 -0.24 -11.38
C PRO A 809 64.10 -0.37 -10.47
N ASP A 810 65.30 0.13 -10.83
CA ASP A 810 66.57 0.03 -10.06
C ASP A 810 67.34 1.36 -10.20
N THR A 811 67.14 2.27 -9.25
CA THR A 811 67.52 3.69 -9.37
C THR A 811 69.01 3.94 -9.20
N ASP A 812 69.67 3.26 -8.26
CA ASP A 812 71.10 3.45 -8.00
C ASP A 812 72.02 2.54 -8.83
N GLY A 813 71.43 1.54 -9.51
CA GLY A 813 72.10 0.67 -10.47
C GLY A 813 72.98 -0.39 -9.81
N ASP A 814 72.71 -0.75 -8.55
CA ASP A 814 73.41 -1.81 -7.83
C ASP A 814 72.96 -3.23 -8.27
N GLY A 815 71.81 -3.33 -8.93
CA GLY A 815 71.22 -4.56 -9.46
C GLY A 815 70.05 -5.13 -8.65
N ILE A 816 69.57 -4.45 -7.62
CA ILE A 816 68.33 -4.74 -6.88
C ILE A 816 67.27 -3.70 -7.30
N ASN A 817 65.99 -4.09 -7.34
CA ASN A 817 64.93 -3.17 -7.74
C ASN A 817 64.39 -2.37 -6.53
N ASP A 818 64.03 -1.11 -6.74
CA ASP A 818 63.71 -0.14 -5.68
C ASP A 818 62.61 -0.67 -4.75
N GLY A 819 61.55 -1.27 -5.31
CA GLY A 819 60.48 -1.95 -4.56
C GLY A 819 60.95 -3.08 -3.65
N THR A 820 61.94 -3.87 -4.07
CA THR A 820 62.53 -4.93 -3.25
C THR A 820 63.40 -4.34 -2.14
N GLU A 821 64.14 -3.28 -2.42
CA GLU A 821 65.00 -2.61 -1.44
C GLU A 821 64.19 -1.94 -0.34
N VAL A 822 63.14 -1.19 -0.71
CA VAL A 822 62.19 -0.58 0.24
C VAL A 822 61.50 -1.65 1.08
N THR A 823 61.14 -2.80 0.48
CA THR A 823 60.54 -3.92 1.20
C THR A 823 61.52 -4.58 2.17
N ASN A 824 62.81 -4.66 1.81
CA ASN A 824 63.85 -5.32 2.61
C ASN A 824 64.59 -4.37 3.56
N GLY A 825 64.39 -3.06 3.45
CA GLY A 825 64.95 -2.03 4.31
C GLY A 825 66.37 -1.59 3.97
N SER A 826 66.85 -1.82 2.73
CA SER A 826 68.06 -1.15 2.18
C SER A 826 67.67 0.19 1.55
N ASP A 827 68.66 1.08 1.35
CA ASP A 827 68.46 2.38 0.72
C ASP A 827 68.56 2.31 -0.82
N PRO A 828 67.45 2.46 -1.57
CA PRO A 828 67.42 2.31 -3.03
C PRO A 828 68.14 3.44 -3.81
N LEU A 829 68.79 4.36 -3.10
CA LEU A 829 69.59 5.44 -3.68
C LEU A 829 71.08 5.30 -3.37
N ASN A 830 71.47 4.27 -2.63
CA ASN A 830 72.83 4.11 -2.15
C ASN A 830 73.46 2.83 -2.74
N PRO A 831 74.34 2.98 -3.76
CA PRO A 831 74.96 1.84 -4.42
C PRO A 831 75.97 1.06 -3.55
N CYS A 832 76.16 1.46 -2.28
CA CYS A 832 76.97 0.79 -1.27
C CYS A 832 76.15 0.20 -0.11
N ASP A 833 74.82 0.32 -0.12
CA ASP A 833 73.91 -0.34 0.82
C ASP A 833 73.15 -1.43 0.07
N PRO A 834 73.28 -2.73 0.41
CA PRO A 834 73.83 -3.26 1.68
C PRO A 834 75.30 -3.75 1.66
N ASP A 835 76.08 -3.61 0.59
CA ASP A 835 77.48 -4.11 0.52
C ASP A 835 78.56 -2.99 0.61
N ASP A 836 79.10 -2.79 1.81
CA ASP A 836 80.05 -1.73 2.18
C ASP A 836 81.54 -2.06 1.91
N SER A 837 81.84 -3.20 1.29
CA SER A 837 83.20 -3.75 1.25
C SER A 837 84.07 -3.36 0.03
N SER A 838 83.63 -2.38 -0.76
CA SER A 838 84.28 -1.98 -2.02
C SER A 838 85.55 -1.12 -1.84
N PRO A 839 86.63 -1.33 -2.63
CA PRO A 839 87.88 -0.56 -2.52
C PRO A 839 87.77 0.95 -2.76
N ASP A 840 86.72 1.41 -3.44
CA ASP A 840 86.49 2.82 -3.76
C ASP A 840 85.94 3.63 -2.55
N CYS A 841 85.64 2.97 -1.43
CA CYS A 841 85.01 3.57 -0.24
C CYS A 841 85.98 4.15 0.82
N ASN A 842 87.32 4.25 0.60
CA ASN A 842 88.31 4.58 1.66
C ASN A 842 89.43 5.60 1.30
N LEU A 843 89.21 6.55 0.38
CA LEU A 843 90.19 7.61 0.02
C LEU A 843 89.87 8.93 0.77
N ASP A 844 90.84 9.74 1.23
CA ASP A 844 90.65 11.07 1.88
C ASP A 844 91.72 12.03 1.30
N ASP A 845 91.32 12.88 0.36
CA ASP A 845 92.24 13.66 -0.47
C ASP A 845 92.68 15.00 0.16
N ASP A 846 91.84 15.67 0.96
CA ASP A 846 92.17 16.96 1.57
C ASP A 846 92.63 16.88 3.04
N ASN A 847 92.60 15.67 3.61
CA ASN A 847 93.11 15.29 4.93
C ASN A 847 92.45 16.01 6.11
N ASP A 848 91.16 16.29 6.01
CA ASP A 848 90.39 16.85 7.11
C ASP A 848 89.77 15.79 8.05
N GLY A 849 89.80 14.52 7.63
CA GLY A 849 89.35 13.36 8.39
C GLY A 849 88.06 12.69 7.89
N VAL A 850 87.45 13.15 6.79
CA VAL A 850 86.34 12.49 6.08
C VAL A 850 86.86 11.88 4.77
N THR A 851 86.40 10.68 4.41
CA THR A 851 86.80 10.07 3.12
C THR A 851 86.01 10.63 1.95
N ASN A 852 86.59 10.73 0.75
CA ASN A 852 85.95 11.11 -0.51
C ASN A 852 84.61 10.41 -0.77
N ALA A 853 84.45 9.16 -0.31
CA ALA A 853 83.20 8.42 -0.42
C ALA A 853 82.15 8.90 0.60
N GLU A 854 82.57 9.16 1.84
CA GLU A 854 81.73 9.81 2.85
C GLU A 854 81.38 11.25 2.44
N GLU A 855 82.31 11.99 1.85
CA GLU A 855 82.11 13.35 1.32
C GLU A 855 81.13 13.38 0.14
N ALA A 856 81.17 12.36 -0.73
CA ALA A 856 80.19 12.20 -1.79
C ALA A 856 78.77 11.95 -1.23
N VAL A 857 78.67 11.27 -0.08
CA VAL A 857 77.40 11.01 0.60
C VAL A 857 76.88 12.23 1.35
N ILE A 858 77.74 12.97 2.06
CA ILE A 858 77.33 14.15 2.85
C ILE A 858 77.33 15.46 2.05
N GLY A 859 77.92 15.47 0.84
CA GLY A 859 77.90 16.57 -0.12
C GLY A 859 78.99 17.63 0.06
N THR A 860 80.06 17.36 0.82
CA THR A 860 81.23 18.24 0.99
C THR A 860 82.21 18.08 -0.18
N ASP A 861 83.09 19.07 -0.41
CA ASP A 861 84.04 19.05 -1.54
C ASP A 861 85.32 18.30 -1.16
N PRO A 862 85.65 17.16 -1.81
CA PRO A 862 86.79 16.29 -1.45
C PRO A 862 88.19 16.89 -1.57
N ASN A 863 88.27 18.16 -1.95
CA ASN A 863 89.52 18.89 -2.12
C ASN A 863 89.57 20.18 -1.28
N ASN A 864 88.55 20.43 -0.45
CA ASN A 864 88.41 21.66 0.32
C ASN A 864 88.00 21.39 1.78
N PRO A 865 88.92 21.57 2.74
CA PRO A 865 88.70 21.12 4.11
C PRO A 865 87.74 21.99 4.95
N ASP A 866 87.04 22.97 4.37
CA ASP A 866 86.03 23.86 4.99
C ASP A 866 85.09 24.33 3.86
N THR A 867 84.04 23.56 3.60
CA THR A 867 83.20 23.69 2.39
C THR A 867 82.30 24.93 2.44
N ASP A 868 81.78 25.30 3.61
CA ASP A 868 80.84 26.42 3.73
C ASP A 868 81.48 27.77 4.11
N GLY A 869 82.76 27.75 4.52
CA GLY A 869 83.60 28.93 4.73
C GLY A 869 83.28 29.72 6.00
N ASP A 870 82.65 29.09 7.00
CA ASP A 870 82.37 29.68 8.30
C ASP A 870 83.61 29.74 9.22
N GLY A 871 84.65 28.97 8.86
CA GLY A 871 85.94 28.90 9.54
C GLY A 871 86.17 27.64 10.39
N ILE A 872 85.30 26.63 10.34
CA ILE A 872 85.46 25.29 10.93
C ILE A 872 85.65 24.26 9.79
N THR A 873 86.49 23.23 9.98
CA THR A 873 86.75 22.24 8.92
C THR A 873 85.70 21.13 8.87
N ASP A 874 85.37 20.61 7.69
CA ASP A 874 84.25 19.68 7.49
C ASP A 874 84.39 18.42 8.37
N GLY A 875 85.58 17.81 8.41
CA GLY A 875 85.86 16.67 9.27
C GLY A 875 85.79 16.95 10.77
N SER A 876 86.02 18.21 11.18
CA SER A 876 85.86 18.64 12.57
C SER A 876 84.39 18.89 12.92
N GLU A 877 83.55 19.23 11.94
CA GLU A 877 82.11 19.36 12.11
C GLU A 877 81.42 18.00 12.14
N VAL A 878 81.78 17.10 11.22
CA VAL A 878 81.33 15.71 11.20
C VAL A 878 81.70 15.01 12.52
N THR A 879 82.92 15.21 13.03
CA THR A 879 83.37 14.61 14.31
C THR A 879 82.62 15.17 15.52
N ASN A 880 82.21 16.45 15.50
CA ASN A 880 81.47 17.09 16.59
C ASN A 880 79.94 17.07 16.41
N GLY A 881 79.45 16.53 15.29
CA GLY A 881 78.03 16.38 14.96
C GLY A 881 77.32 17.66 14.52
N THR A 882 78.03 18.63 13.93
CA THR A 882 77.47 19.85 13.29
C THR A 882 77.45 19.71 11.77
N ASN A 883 76.69 20.54 11.06
CA ASN A 883 76.50 20.42 9.61
C ASN A 883 77.55 21.20 8.77
N PRO A 884 78.46 20.51 8.05
CA PRO A 884 79.56 21.13 7.29
C PRO A 884 79.13 21.91 6.01
N LEU A 885 77.83 22.00 5.73
CA LEU A 885 77.29 22.74 4.58
C LEU A 885 76.43 23.95 4.99
N ASP A 886 76.31 24.26 6.29
CA ASP A 886 75.47 25.37 6.79
C ASP A 886 76.22 26.31 7.73
N SER A 887 76.72 27.40 7.15
CA SER A 887 77.42 28.49 7.86
C SER A 887 76.65 29.19 9.02
N CYS A 888 75.38 28.85 9.30
CA CYS A 888 74.66 29.29 10.52
C CYS A 888 74.65 28.21 11.64
N ASP A 889 75.25 27.03 11.47
CA ASP A 889 75.38 25.91 12.45
C ASP A 889 76.87 25.68 12.77
N PRO A 890 77.32 25.65 14.05
CA PRO A 890 76.56 25.80 15.28
C PRO A 890 76.25 27.23 15.71
N ASN A 891 76.71 28.27 15.00
CA ASN A 891 76.65 29.66 15.48
C ASN A 891 75.68 30.58 14.71
N ALA A 892 74.38 30.48 14.98
CA ALA A 892 73.32 31.25 14.32
C ALA A 892 73.13 32.70 14.83
N VAL A 893 74.09 33.61 14.64
CA VAL A 893 73.96 35.03 15.08
C VAL A 893 73.95 36.04 13.92
N GLY A 894 72.75 36.42 13.50
CA GLY A 894 72.46 37.54 12.57
C GLY A 894 70.98 37.61 12.19
N LEU A 895 70.42 38.81 11.93
CA LEU A 895 69.00 38.99 11.58
C LEU A 895 68.57 38.22 10.32
N GLN A 896 69.52 37.85 9.47
CA GLN A 896 69.34 37.03 8.27
C GLN A 896 69.23 35.52 8.54
N CYS A 897 69.65 35.01 9.71
CA CYS A 897 69.43 33.62 10.13
C CYS A 897 68.07 33.43 10.88
N GLN A 898 67.20 34.45 10.97
CA GLN A 898 65.84 34.37 11.58
C GLN A 898 64.73 34.27 10.51
N PRO A 899 63.59 33.60 10.77
CA PRO A 899 62.49 33.49 9.81
C PRO A 899 61.58 34.74 9.75
N GLY A 900 61.05 35.06 8.56
CA GLY A 900 60.12 36.15 8.27
C GLY A 900 60.74 37.35 7.55
N ILE A 901 59.91 38.35 7.25
CA ILE A 901 60.34 39.61 6.60
C ILE A 901 60.00 40.82 7.48
N LEU A 902 60.98 41.71 7.68
CA LEU A 902 60.83 42.89 8.54
C LEU A 902 60.64 44.16 7.72
N VAL A 903 59.49 44.83 7.90
CA VAL A 903 59.15 46.08 7.23
C VAL A 903 59.08 47.25 8.24
N PRO A 904 59.92 48.29 8.11
CA PRO A 904 59.84 49.47 8.96
C PRO A 904 58.53 50.26 8.78
N THR A 905 58.05 50.91 9.84
CA THR A 905 56.78 51.67 9.79
C THR A 905 56.98 53.16 9.51
N ALA A 906 58.20 53.70 9.64
CA ALA A 906 58.53 55.09 9.36
C ALA A 906 60.01 55.29 9.01
N PHE A 907 60.33 56.39 8.32
CA PHE A 907 61.70 56.83 8.02
C PHE A 907 61.77 58.36 7.81
N SER A 908 62.97 58.93 7.95
CA SER A 908 63.19 60.38 7.97
C SER A 908 64.41 60.81 7.15
N PRO A 909 64.24 61.15 5.86
CA PRO A 909 65.33 61.61 4.99
C PRO A 909 65.71 63.07 5.29
N ASN A 910 66.42 63.28 6.40
CA ASN A 910 66.85 64.58 6.93
C ASN A 910 68.37 64.83 6.77
N GLY A 911 69.13 63.82 6.32
CA GLY A 911 70.56 63.91 6.01
C GLY A 911 71.50 63.66 7.19
N ASP A 912 71.04 63.02 8.27
CA ASP A 912 71.87 62.69 9.44
C ASP A 912 72.54 61.30 9.39
N ASN A 913 72.31 60.52 8.31
CA ASN A 913 72.76 59.16 8.03
C ASN A 913 72.13 58.07 8.91
N ASN A 914 71.19 58.40 9.77
CA ASN A 914 70.35 57.44 10.46
C ASN A 914 68.96 57.49 9.83
N ASN A 915 68.36 56.32 9.59
CA ASN A 915 66.99 56.14 9.07
C ASN A 915 66.55 57.05 7.88
N ASP A 916 67.50 57.54 7.09
CA ASP A 916 67.23 58.35 5.89
C ASP A 916 66.58 57.57 4.75
N LEU A 917 66.69 56.23 4.76
CA LEU A 917 66.21 55.37 3.69
C LEU A 917 65.28 54.30 4.22
N PHE A 918 64.15 54.12 3.52
CA PHE A 918 63.27 52.99 3.74
C PHE A 918 63.82 51.73 3.06
N ARG A 919 63.98 50.66 3.84
CA ARG A 919 64.50 49.35 3.42
C ARG A 919 63.77 48.21 4.12
N VAL A 920 63.60 47.08 3.44
CA VAL A 920 63.02 45.85 4.00
C VAL A 920 64.11 44.80 4.14
N THR A 921 64.06 43.99 5.22
CA THR A 921 65.05 42.92 5.49
C THR A 921 64.38 41.55 5.45
N ALA A 922 64.87 40.63 4.61
CA ALA A 922 64.35 39.29 4.45
C ALA A 922 65.13 38.26 5.29
N GLY A 923 64.41 37.32 5.91
CA GLY A 923 64.93 36.23 6.73
C GLY A 923 65.20 34.94 5.94
N LYS A 924 65.76 33.93 6.63
CA LYS A 924 66.31 32.70 5.99
C LYS A 924 65.31 31.86 5.20
N ASP A 925 64.03 31.98 5.53
CA ASP A 925 62.90 31.24 4.96
C ASP A 925 62.27 31.92 3.74
N ILE A 926 62.69 33.15 3.41
CA ILE A 926 62.19 33.89 2.25
C ILE A 926 62.97 33.49 0.99
N LYS A 927 62.27 33.08 -0.06
CA LYS A 927 62.84 32.75 -1.38
C LYS A 927 62.95 33.99 -2.25
N THR A 928 61.85 34.72 -2.41
CA THR A 928 61.81 36.00 -3.15
C THR A 928 60.75 36.92 -2.55
N PHE A 929 60.87 38.24 -2.78
CA PHE A 929 59.80 39.19 -2.46
C PHE A 929 59.71 40.32 -3.48
N LYS A 930 58.57 41.00 -3.50
CA LYS A 930 58.34 42.19 -4.32
C LYS A 930 57.51 43.21 -3.54
N ILE A 931 58.00 44.43 -3.40
CA ILE A 931 57.30 45.52 -2.70
C ILE A 931 56.89 46.65 -3.65
N SER A 932 55.69 47.17 -3.46
CA SER A 932 55.12 48.28 -4.22
C SER A 932 54.49 49.31 -3.27
N VAL A 933 54.81 50.60 -3.43
CA VAL A 933 54.34 51.71 -2.57
C VAL A 933 53.47 52.66 -3.40
N TYR A 934 52.36 53.13 -2.81
CA TYR A 934 51.31 53.89 -3.50
C TYR A 934 50.95 55.20 -2.80
N ASP A 935 50.44 56.17 -3.56
CA ASP A 935 49.79 57.37 -3.03
C ASP A 935 48.34 57.10 -2.57
N ARG A 936 47.72 58.10 -1.93
CA ARG A 936 46.34 58.01 -1.43
C ARG A 936 45.27 57.84 -2.51
N TRP A 937 45.63 57.96 -3.79
CA TRP A 937 44.74 57.78 -4.93
C TRP A 937 45.02 56.47 -5.68
N GLY A 938 45.95 55.64 -5.20
CA GLY A 938 46.26 54.32 -5.73
C GLY A 938 47.34 54.30 -6.82
N ASN A 939 48.06 55.39 -7.06
CA ASN A 939 49.14 55.39 -8.06
C ASN A 939 50.45 54.84 -7.47
N ALA A 940 51.12 53.94 -8.19
CA ALA A 940 52.40 53.37 -7.78
C ALA A 940 53.52 54.42 -7.84
N LEU A 941 54.10 54.72 -6.68
CA LEU A 941 55.20 55.66 -6.51
C LEU A 941 56.56 54.97 -6.58
N PHE A 942 56.68 53.75 -6.08
CA PHE A 942 57.94 53.01 -6.05
C PHE A 942 57.68 51.50 -6.06
N GLN A 943 58.51 50.72 -6.77
CA GLN A 943 58.40 49.27 -6.83
C GLN A 943 59.79 48.63 -7.02
N THR A 944 60.06 47.55 -6.29
CA THR A 944 61.30 46.76 -6.43
C THR A 944 61.13 45.33 -5.91
N SER A 945 61.97 44.43 -6.40
CA SER A 945 62.18 43.08 -5.89
C SER A 945 63.64 42.81 -5.49
N GLU A 946 64.50 43.84 -5.53
CA GLU A 946 65.92 43.70 -5.21
C GLU A 946 66.16 43.81 -3.69
N SER A 947 66.88 42.85 -3.11
CA SER A 947 67.29 42.88 -1.71
C SER A 947 68.38 43.95 -1.46
N GLY A 948 68.24 44.74 -0.39
CA GLY A 948 69.22 45.78 -0.02
C GLY A 948 68.97 47.17 -0.62
N PHE A 949 67.87 47.37 -1.35
CA PHE A 949 67.44 48.68 -1.85
C PHE A 949 67.27 49.71 -0.72
N GLY A 950 67.35 51.00 -1.05
CA GLY A 950 66.96 52.06 -0.14
C GLY A 950 66.23 53.21 -0.83
N TRP A 951 65.02 53.50 -0.38
CA TRP A 951 64.19 54.58 -0.93
C TRP A 951 64.15 55.79 0.00
N ASP A 952 64.44 56.97 -0.52
CA ASP A 952 64.54 58.25 0.21
C ASP A 952 63.24 59.07 0.19
N GLY A 953 62.14 58.47 -0.26
CA GLY A 953 60.85 59.15 -0.37
C GLY A 953 60.80 60.18 -1.49
N THR A 954 61.54 59.97 -2.59
CA THR A 954 61.43 60.78 -3.81
C THR A 954 60.66 60.06 -4.92
N TYR A 955 59.95 60.81 -5.75
CA TYR A 955 59.28 60.31 -6.96
C TYR A 955 59.53 61.25 -8.13
N LYS A 956 59.99 60.70 -9.26
CA LYS A 956 60.36 61.45 -10.48
C LYS A 956 61.28 62.64 -10.18
N GLY A 957 62.26 62.42 -9.30
CA GLY A 957 63.27 63.42 -8.92
C GLY A 957 62.79 64.53 -7.99
N LYS A 958 61.59 64.41 -7.41
CA LYS A 958 61.07 65.37 -6.41
C LYS A 958 60.78 64.69 -5.07
N ALA A 959 61.08 65.40 -3.98
CA ALA A 959 60.72 64.97 -2.64
C ALA A 959 59.20 64.86 -2.48
N LEU A 960 58.73 63.73 -1.98
CA LEU A 960 57.32 63.57 -1.59
C LEU A 960 57.03 64.35 -0.30
N ASN A 961 55.78 64.78 -0.17
CA ASN A 961 55.30 65.48 1.03
C ASN A 961 55.36 64.56 2.25
N GLN A 962 55.53 65.15 3.43
CA GLN A 962 55.35 64.40 4.68
C GLN A 962 53.91 63.86 4.74
N GLY A 963 53.79 62.57 5.10
CA GLY A 963 52.49 61.90 5.13
C GLY A 963 52.60 60.38 5.22
N ILE A 964 51.44 59.73 5.18
CA ILE A 964 51.31 58.28 5.23
C ILE A 964 51.07 57.73 3.83
N TYR A 965 51.81 56.69 3.46
CA TYR A 965 51.77 56.00 2.18
C TYR A 965 51.49 54.51 2.41
N ALA A 966 50.76 53.88 1.48
CA ALA A 966 50.41 52.48 1.59
C ALA A 966 51.38 51.61 0.78
N TYR A 967 51.64 50.38 1.23
CA TYR A 967 52.42 49.39 0.48
C TYR A 967 51.70 48.05 0.37
N ILE A 968 52.05 47.31 -0.68
CA ILE A 968 51.73 45.90 -0.88
C ILE A 968 53.06 45.14 -1.08
N LEU A 969 53.19 44.00 -0.40
CA LEU A 969 54.36 43.15 -0.38
C LEU A 969 53.95 41.71 -0.72
N GLU A 970 54.49 41.20 -1.81
CA GLU A 970 54.31 39.81 -2.26
C GLU A 970 55.53 39.01 -1.84
N ILE A 971 55.34 37.89 -1.16
CA ILE A 971 56.41 37.08 -0.57
C ILE A 971 56.25 35.65 -1.05
N VAL A 972 57.35 35.03 -1.48
CA VAL A 972 57.42 33.59 -1.73
C VAL A 972 58.43 33.01 -0.76
N TYR A 973 58.00 32.01 0.00
CA TYR A 973 58.81 31.29 0.96
C TYR A 973 59.54 30.13 0.26
N LYS A 974 60.66 29.68 0.85
CA LYS A 974 61.45 28.58 0.28
C LYS A 974 60.70 27.25 0.21
N ASN A 975 59.74 27.04 1.10
CA ASN A 975 58.83 25.88 1.08
C ASN A 975 57.75 25.94 -0.03
N GLY A 976 57.83 26.91 -0.96
CA GLY A 976 56.94 27.04 -2.10
C GLY A 976 55.63 27.79 -1.82
N SER A 977 55.30 28.05 -0.55
CA SER A 977 54.12 28.86 -0.21
C SER A 977 54.32 30.34 -0.52
N ALA A 978 53.24 31.04 -0.87
CA ALA A 978 53.27 32.47 -1.16
C ALA A 978 52.26 33.24 -0.31
N GLU A 979 52.63 34.45 0.10
CA GLU A 979 51.81 35.32 0.95
C GLU A 979 51.82 36.76 0.43
N LEU A 980 50.67 37.43 0.51
CA LEU A 980 50.51 38.84 0.18
C LEU A 980 50.20 39.65 1.44
N LYS A 981 51.03 40.65 1.76
CA LYS A 981 50.84 41.58 2.89
C LYS A 981 50.64 43.00 2.42
N SER A 982 49.88 43.77 3.18
CA SER A 982 49.72 45.21 2.95
C SER A 982 49.80 45.99 4.25
N GLY A 983 50.28 47.23 4.18
CA GLY A 983 50.43 48.09 5.34
C GLY A 983 50.68 49.54 4.99
N ASN A 984 51.01 50.34 6.01
CA ASN A 984 51.26 51.77 5.87
C ASN A 984 52.67 52.14 6.38
N ILE A 985 53.28 53.13 5.72
CA ILE A 985 54.58 53.71 6.03
C ILE A 985 54.42 55.22 6.20
N THR A 986 55.02 55.78 7.24
CA THR A 986 55.02 57.22 7.51
C THR A 986 56.34 57.86 7.06
N LEU A 987 56.27 58.81 6.12
CA LEU A 987 57.41 59.64 5.71
C LEU A 987 57.41 60.93 6.53
N ILE A 988 58.50 61.18 7.26
CA ILE A 988 58.70 62.35 8.12
C ILE A 988 59.85 63.19 7.53
N ARG A 989 59.67 64.50 7.35
CA ARG A 989 60.72 65.38 6.78
C ARG A 989 60.92 66.63 7.62
#